data_AF-J3C2E1-F1
#
_entry.id   AF-J3C2E1-F1
#
_cell.length_a   1.000
_cell.length_b   1.000
_cell.length_c   1.000
_cell.angle_alpha   90.00
_cell.angle_beta   90.00
_cell.angle_gamma   90.00
#
_symmetry.space_group_name_H-M   'P 1'
#
loop_
_entity.id
_entity.type
_entity.pdbx_description
1 polymer ?
#
loop_
_entity_poly.entity_id
_entity_poly.type
_entity_poly.pdbx_seq_one_letter_code
_entity_poly.pdbx_strand_id
1 'polypeptide(L)'
;MKKNKLLITIILLGFLTFGMTYSGLIKENFVTPLVKQLTESEKRSEKKIAKSESKSFHTTKKTSVNAAAATISVTNAVAINGGGNAVPGSQLDFTVTINNSGIDDAAGTTFQDILDSNLTFVPGSLKVTPIAVNDSYNCIGNVGITVNAAGGVLTNDVSPDATSLTVAVLASPTNGTLSLASDGSFTYNSNAGYSGTDSFTYTLTSTNGKTDTATVSIIVSAPIFFVNSTVSANGNGTLSSPFKTVDNVTGTGSNPIFIYSGASGTSLTLSNNQKVIGQGATTSLISLLGITVPTYSNTLPSTGGANPTFAVLNLKLNNDVEGITLTGTTATMAGTSVGTLKVRDVTITGGTAVAVNIGAGGALDCIFKSISANGASKGISVANATGSFQVIGTGTTAGSGGTIQNIANRGAEFISCTNVTLKNMTFTNANTSTGVCSTPAADNSLCNGAIHLKTVTGVTLDNISITGTNNATGININNVTTFSLKNSTLTGCGSSTANSEVGGIYALNLGGTCSITDTNVNDSWGRGFFAYNGILSTNPTLNLTVTGCQFKNSFNKANGGNNFIFQGYGSSNNTLTLKGNDFSNAKEYGLTLNFGGSSTNNVQVGGNLVADGNIINAAVSSPGSNGLSLQSTGTSTVNYNVINNTLKSSFNGSFTCNIGNQGTGTMKGRINNNTIDGGGIGSSCNGISVAAYGNAKHITEILNNTITNITNYGIVSEANDNNATGTARMDATIKNNTINLVTNAYAHVSVIAVGNVSASPLISAANIGGNTTNSPVTGLAAGTFDVLSLGTNSQVILQGTTAYTNGTGDRTAALTTFWNANNTGPRTAIDEVGGGTIISGTALVPDNASASKFVTTPKIEEESAPITQTQNITENNASTAKNTAKATSGETISVGPFTLPAGKSTIITFSATINAANTLPASTCAVTNQATVNGSNFTTVNSNITTTSIKPVNATFTNTTENIPCLGTATVSLNATCPLNTTATWYTALSGGTSFATGNSVTATPTVNNTTYCVACEAAYCASDRLLVKTVTGTPSTSSSQTVSACDSYFWSENSTTYTTSGTYTNVVGCDTKTLNLTISNSSAINATVTVNSGLLTANQSGATYQWYQCPNTLLTNETNQSYTALANGDYKVEITMGDCTVTSSCVIVSNLAVNEFKQNEFKIYPNPSKGMVNIVTPYKGNYIIADILGKTLKSFNLDENIVTVLNLENLSDGTYFIKNNSNNKIKTQKLIIKK
;
A
#
# COMPACT_ATOMS: atom_id res chain seq x y z
N MET A 1 -4.41 -16.88 -3.25
CA MET A 1 -4.24 -16.02 -2.03
C MET A 1 -3.20 -16.51 -1.00
N LYS A 2 -3.52 -17.19 0.14
CA LYS A 2 -2.47 -17.62 1.12
C LYS A 2 -1.41 -18.44 0.37
N LYS A 3 -1.93 -19.33 -0.47
CA LYS A 3 -1.36 -19.89 -1.69
C LYS A 3 -0.74 -18.83 -2.67
N ASN A 4 0.57 -18.53 -2.55
CA ASN A 4 1.59 -18.34 -3.65
C ASN A 4 3.07 -18.08 -3.21
N LYS A 5 3.35 -17.29 -2.16
CA LYS A 5 4.69 -17.15 -1.51
C LYS A 5 5.26 -18.42 -0.78
N LEU A 6 5.34 -19.60 -1.38
CA LEU A 6 5.97 -20.80 -0.78
C LEU A 6 6.83 -21.57 -1.87
N LEU A 7 6.36 -21.77 -3.11
CA LEU A 7 7.09 -22.52 -4.15
C LEU A 7 8.61 -22.17 -4.42
N ILE A 8 9.07 -20.89 -4.41
CA ILE A 8 10.50 -20.56 -4.68
C ILE A 8 11.49 -20.75 -3.54
N THR A 9 11.24 -20.58 -2.24
CA THR A 9 12.40 -20.51 -1.28
C THR A 9 13.27 -21.75 -1.42
N ILE A 10 12.67 -22.90 -1.70
CA ILE A 10 13.38 -24.15 -1.97
C ILE A 10 14.12 -24.08 -3.32
N ILE A 11 13.53 -23.53 -4.39
CA ILE A 11 14.22 -23.21 -5.66
C ILE A 11 15.41 -22.23 -5.42
N LEU A 12 15.24 -21.17 -4.63
CA LEU A 12 16.27 -20.15 -4.37
C LEU A 12 17.43 -20.69 -3.51
N LEU A 13 17.13 -21.47 -2.47
CA LEU A 13 18.16 -22.14 -1.66
C LEU A 13 18.92 -23.18 -2.49
N GLY A 14 18.23 -23.91 -3.38
CA GLY A 14 18.84 -24.91 -4.25
C GLY A 14 19.91 -24.35 -5.21
N PHE A 15 19.80 -23.09 -5.63
CA PHE A 15 20.85 -22.46 -6.45
C PHE A 15 22.05 -21.96 -5.63
N LEU A 16 21.87 -21.62 -4.35
CA LEU A 16 22.95 -21.15 -3.48
C LEU A 16 23.89 -22.28 -3.04
N THR A 17 23.40 -23.50 -2.85
CA THR A 17 24.21 -24.62 -2.36
C THR A 17 25.07 -25.31 -3.42
N PHE A 18 24.72 -25.20 -4.70
CA PHE A 18 25.50 -25.77 -5.82
C PHE A 18 26.49 -24.80 -6.47
N GLY A 19 26.68 -23.59 -5.93
CA GLY A 19 27.65 -22.60 -6.42
C GLY A 19 27.34 -22.01 -7.80
N MET A 20 26.14 -22.27 -8.34
CA MET A 20 25.73 -21.82 -9.68
C MET A 20 25.15 -20.40 -9.62
N THR A 21 25.72 -19.47 -10.40
CA THR A 21 25.24 -18.09 -10.45
C THR A 21 23.84 -18.00 -11.04
N TYR A 22 22.96 -17.25 -10.37
CA TYR A 22 21.53 -17.21 -10.63
C TYR A 22 21.20 -16.41 -11.92
N SER A 23 21.36 -17.07 -13.06
CA SER A 23 21.32 -16.46 -14.40
C SER A 23 19.91 -16.24 -14.94
N GLY A 24 19.78 -15.30 -15.89
CA GLY A 24 18.50 -14.88 -16.45
C GLY A 24 17.64 -16.00 -17.06
N LEU A 25 18.27 -17.04 -17.62
CA LEU A 25 17.54 -18.16 -18.24
C LEU A 25 16.65 -18.91 -17.24
N ILE A 26 17.09 -19.12 -16.00
CA ILE A 26 16.35 -19.89 -14.98
C ILE A 26 15.03 -19.20 -14.64
N LYS A 27 15.09 -17.89 -14.41
CA LYS A 27 13.98 -17.11 -13.88
C LYS A 27 13.01 -16.65 -14.97
N GLU A 28 13.47 -16.50 -16.23
CA GLU A 28 12.59 -16.33 -17.40
C GLU A 28 11.88 -17.64 -17.80
N ASN A 29 12.58 -18.78 -17.88
CA ASN A 29 12.00 -20.01 -18.44
C ASN A 29 11.24 -20.87 -17.41
N PHE A 30 11.61 -20.83 -16.12
CA PHE A 30 11.04 -21.74 -15.12
C PHE A 30 10.03 -21.06 -14.17
N VAL A 31 10.36 -19.89 -13.62
CA VAL A 31 9.54 -19.31 -12.50
C VAL A 31 8.57 -18.21 -12.95
N THR A 32 8.93 -17.38 -13.93
CA THR A 32 8.00 -16.34 -14.45
C THR A 32 6.75 -16.91 -15.15
N PRO A 33 6.80 -18.02 -15.93
CA PRO A 33 5.59 -18.62 -16.53
C PRO A 33 4.63 -19.19 -15.49
N LEU A 34 5.19 -19.76 -14.42
CA LEU A 34 4.49 -20.38 -13.31
C LEU A 34 3.61 -19.36 -12.57
N VAL A 35 4.20 -18.24 -12.15
CA VAL A 35 3.46 -17.10 -11.55
C VAL A 35 2.38 -16.55 -12.49
N LYS A 36 2.66 -16.53 -13.80
CA LYS A 36 1.71 -16.00 -14.80
C LYS A 36 0.47 -16.88 -14.95
N GLN A 37 0.60 -18.20 -15.01
CA GLN A 37 -0.57 -19.11 -15.02
C GLN A 37 -1.42 -18.96 -13.76
N LEU A 38 -0.77 -18.81 -12.59
CA LEU A 38 -1.44 -18.67 -11.29
C LEU A 38 -2.22 -17.36 -11.16
N THR A 39 -1.76 -16.29 -11.81
CA THR A 39 -2.47 -14.99 -11.83
C THR A 39 -3.56 -14.95 -12.91
N GLU A 40 -3.36 -15.65 -14.03
CA GLU A 40 -4.35 -15.77 -15.10
C GLU A 40 -5.52 -16.69 -14.73
N SER A 41 -5.35 -17.66 -13.81
CA SER A 41 -6.46 -18.45 -13.26
C SER A 41 -7.35 -17.62 -12.32
N GLU A 42 -6.78 -16.93 -11.31
CA GLU A 42 -7.53 -16.03 -10.41
C GLU A 42 -8.31 -14.98 -11.24
N LYS A 43 -7.70 -14.36 -12.26
CA LYS A 43 -8.40 -13.45 -13.21
C LYS A 43 -9.43 -14.10 -14.15
N ARG A 44 -9.41 -15.42 -14.36
CA ARG A 44 -10.44 -16.12 -15.17
C ARG A 44 -11.73 -16.34 -14.38
N SER A 45 -11.61 -16.49 -13.05
CA SER A 45 -12.73 -16.45 -12.10
C SER A 45 -13.43 -15.09 -12.13
N GLU A 46 -12.69 -14.01 -11.88
CA GLU A 46 -13.23 -12.63 -11.83
C GLU A 46 -13.93 -12.23 -13.13
N LYS A 47 -13.33 -12.53 -14.30
CA LYS A 47 -13.95 -12.21 -15.60
C LYS A 47 -15.09 -13.16 -16.00
N LYS A 48 -15.38 -14.20 -15.22
CA LYS A 48 -16.63 -14.98 -15.30
C LYS A 48 -17.73 -14.30 -14.48
N ILE A 49 -17.41 -13.93 -13.24
CA ILE A 49 -18.31 -13.23 -12.30
C ILE A 49 -18.82 -11.92 -12.92
N ALA A 50 -17.91 -11.02 -13.30
CA ALA A 50 -18.24 -9.72 -13.90
C ALA A 50 -18.84 -9.80 -15.33
N LYS A 51 -19.18 -10.99 -15.83
CA LYS A 51 -19.93 -11.17 -17.10
C LYS A 51 -21.21 -12.00 -16.94
N SER A 52 -21.55 -12.47 -15.74
CA SER A 52 -22.88 -12.96 -15.38
C SER A 52 -23.80 -11.86 -14.82
N GLU A 53 -23.23 -10.84 -14.18
CA GLU A 53 -23.96 -9.85 -13.36
C GLU A 53 -24.80 -8.80 -14.13
N SER A 54 -24.96 -8.93 -15.46
CA SER A 54 -25.80 -8.02 -16.26
C SER A 54 -26.76 -8.70 -17.24
N LYS A 55 -26.94 -10.04 -17.16
CA LYS A 55 -27.97 -10.78 -17.91
C LYS A 55 -28.52 -11.99 -17.15
N SER A 56 -29.39 -11.74 -16.17
CA SER A 56 -30.52 -12.64 -15.82
C SER A 56 -31.36 -12.07 -14.67
N PHE A 57 -32.39 -11.27 -14.99
CA PHE A 57 -33.62 -11.32 -14.19
C PHE A 57 -34.56 -12.31 -14.91
N HIS A 58 -35.05 -13.31 -14.18
CA HIS A 58 -36.01 -14.32 -14.63
C HIS A 58 -35.66 -15.14 -15.90
N THR A 59 -35.04 -16.31 -15.71
CA THR A 59 -35.72 -17.60 -16.01
C THR A 59 -34.88 -18.79 -15.52
N THR A 60 -35.34 -19.50 -14.51
CA THR A 60 -34.74 -20.76 -14.06
C THR A 60 -35.15 -21.92 -14.97
N LYS A 61 -34.18 -22.58 -15.62
CA LYS A 61 -34.40 -23.90 -16.23
C LYS A 61 -33.37 -24.90 -15.69
N LYS A 62 -33.85 -25.84 -14.87
CA LYS A 62 -33.07 -26.90 -14.22
C LYS A 62 -32.48 -27.88 -15.24
N THR A 63 -31.21 -28.25 -15.06
CA THR A 63 -30.62 -29.60 -15.28
C THR A 63 -29.21 -29.66 -14.68
N SER A 64 -28.71 -30.72 -14.03
CA SER A 64 -29.26 -31.55 -12.93
C SER A 64 -28.30 -32.72 -12.64
N VAL A 65 -27.61 -32.72 -11.50
CA VAL A 65 -27.00 -33.94 -10.92
C VAL A 65 -27.15 -33.87 -9.40
N ASN A 66 -27.68 -34.95 -8.83
CA ASN A 66 -28.15 -35.17 -7.45
C ASN A 66 -27.50 -34.30 -6.34
N ALA A 67 -28.32 -33.41 -5.77
CA ALA A 67 -28.12 -32.94 -4.39
C ALA A 67 -28.53 -34.04 -3.40
N ALA A 68 -27.97 -34.04 -2.19
CA ALA A 68 -28.47 -34.87 -1.10
C ALA A 68 -29.80 -34.28 -0.61
N ALA A 69 -30.92 -34.96 -0.87
CA ALA A 69 -32.25 -34.45 -0.53
C ALA A 69 -32.39 -34.27 0.99
N ALA A 70 -32.89 -33.11 1.40
CA ALA A 70 -33.15 -32.79 2.80
C ALA A 70 -34.24 -33.72 3.35
N THR A 71 -33.91 -34.59 4.32
CA THR A 71 -34.89 -35.55 4.86
C THR A 71 -35.87 -34.87 5.80
N ILE A 72 -37.10 -34.67 5.33
CA ILE A 72 -38.21 -34.30 6.20
C ILE A 72 -38.75 -35.57 6.89
N SER A 73 -38.75 -35.58 8.22
CA SER A 73 -39.45 -36.59 9.02
C SER A 73 -40.74 -36.03 9.61
N VAL A 74 -41.79 -36.85 9.56
CA VAL A 74 -43.09 -36.59 10.19
C VAL A 74 -43.25 -37.57 11.34
N THR A 75 -43.32 -37.06 12.57
CA THR A 75 -43.60 -37.88 13.76
C THR A 75 -44.97 -37.51 14.31
N ASN A 76 -45.89 -38.48 14.30
CA ASN A 76 -47.25 -38.32 14.81
C ASN A 76 -47.37 -38.87 16.23
N ALA A 77 -47.97 -38.10 17.12
CA ALA A 77 -48.46 -38.56 18.41
C ALA A 77 -49.93 -38.14 18.55
N VAL A 78 -50.80 -39.08 18.90
CA VAL A 78 -52.22 -38.83 19.16
C VAL A 78 -52.50 -39.13 20.63
N ALA A 79 -53.00 -38.14 21.35
CA ALA A 79 -53.41 -38.29 22.74
C ALA A 79 -54.94 -38.42 22.81
N ILE A 80 -55.40 -39.45 23.52
CA ILE A 80 -56.80 -39.56 23.93
C ILE A 80 -56.90 -38.94 25.32
N ASN A 81 -57.86 -38.04 25.53
CA ASN A 81 -58.15 -37.45 26.85
C ASN A 81 -58.79 -38.51 27.78
N GLY A 82 -57.93 -39.33 28.40
CA GLY A 82 -58.29 -40.50 29.20
C GLY A 82 -57.95 -41.80 28.45
N GLY A 83 -57.02 -42.59 28.99
CA GLY A 83 -56.47 -43.78 28.32
C GLY A 83 -57.43 -44.97 28.25
N GLY A 84 -58.30 -44.97 27.24
CA GLY A 84 -59.20 -46.08 26.90
C GLY A 84 -59.55 -46.09 25.41
N ASN A 85 -60.30 -47.09 24.96
CA ASN A 85 -60.76 -47.18 23.57
C ASN A 85 -61.69 -45.99 23.25
N ALA A 86 -61.42 -45.28 22.14
CA ALA A 86 -62.21 -44.13 21.74
C ALA A 86 -63.64 -44.52 21.34
N VAL A 87 -64.60 -43.61 21.54
CA VAL A 87 -66.03 -43.80 21.25
C VAL A 87 -66.59 -42.64 20.42
N PRO A 88 -67.72 -42.80 19.74
CA PRO A 88 -68.37 -41.69 19.04
C PRO A 88 -68.59 -40.47 19.95
N GLY A 89 -68.18 -39.29 19.50
CA GLY A 89 -68.16 -38.06 20.31
C GLY A 89 -66.87 -37.78 21.09
N SER A 90 -65.88 -38.69 21.12
CA SER A 90 -64.56 -38.38 21.68
C SER A 90 -63.81 -37.32 20.86
N GLN A 91 -63.12 -36.39 21.54
CA GLN A 91 -62.12 -35.52 20.93
C GLN A 91 -60.76 -36.22 20.89
N LEU A 92 -60.09 -36.12 19.75
CA LEU A 92 -58.74 -36.61 19.50
C LEU A 92 -57.81 -35.40 19.28
N ASP A 93 -56.70 -35.34 20.02
CA ASP A 93 -55.70 -34.29 19.88
C ASP A 93 -54.50 -34.83 19.09
N PHE A 94 -54.27 -34.24 17.91
CA PHE A 94 -53.22 -34.61 16.96
C PHE A 94 -52.01 -33.70 17.13
N THR A 95 -50.84 -34.28 17.36
CA THR A 95 -49.55 -33.58 17.32
C THR A 95 -48.71 -34.14 16.19
N VAL A 96 -48.25 -33.25 15.30
CA VAL A 96 -47.42 -33.58 14.14
C VAL A 96 -46.16 -32.73 14.17
N THR A 97 -45.01 -33.37 14.41
CA THR A 97 -43.71 -32.69 14.31
C THR A 97 -43.13 -32.90 12.91
N ILE A 98 -42.82 -31.80 12.23
CA ILE A 98 -42.14 -31.77 10.93
C ILE A 98 -40.71 -31.28 11.17
N ASN A 99 -39.71 -32.12 10.91
CA ASN A 99 -38.28 -31.77 11.10
C ASN A 99 -37.58 -31.72 9.74
N ASN A 100 -36.83 -30.66 9.43
CA ASN A 100 -35.87 -30.68 8.33
C ASN A 100 -34.48 -31.08 8.88
N SER A 101 -34.07 -32.33 8.67
CA SER A 101 -32.72 -32.80 9.06
C SER A 101 -31.67 -32.67 7.95
N GLY A 102 -32.01 -31.99 6.85
CA GLY A 102 -31.08 -31.68 5.76
C GLY A 102 -30.21 -30.45 6.02
N ILE A 103 -29.30 -30.19 5.07
CA ILE A 103 -28.39 -29.03 5.04
C ILE A 103 -28.92 -27.86 4.21
N ASP A 104 -30.00 -28.07 3.45
CA ASP A 104 -30.65 -27.09 2.59
C ASP A 104 -32.05 -26.73 3.14
N ASP A 105 -32.49 -25.50 2.87
CA ASP A 105 -33.83 -25.02 3.27
C ASP A 105 -34.94 -25.65 2.40
N ALA A 106 -35.97 -26.18 3.05
CA ALA A 106 -37.17 -26.68 2.39
C ALA A 106 -38.14 -25.52 2.14
N ALA A 107 -37.92 -24.79 1.04
CA ALA A 107 -38.78 -23.68 0.64
C ALA A 107 -40.10 -24.19 0.01
N GLY A 108 -41.21 -23.50 0.30
CA GLY A 108 -42.54 -23.88 -0.20
C GLY A 108 -43.11 -25.13 0.47
N THR A 109 -42.68 -25.43 1.71
CA THR A 109 -43.22 -26.52 2.52
C THR A 109 -44.70 -26.29 2.82
N THR A 110 -45.52 -27.30 2.53
CA THR A 110 -46.95 -27.34 2.88
C THR A 110 -47.23 -28.63 3.62
N PHE A 111 -47.87 -28.54 4.79
CA PHE A 111 -48.56 -29.66 5.41
C PHE A 111 -50.04 -29.60 5.02
N GLN A 112 -50.57 -30.74 4.59
CA GLN A 112 -51.98 -30.97 4.35
C GLN A 112 -52.40 -32.21 5.13
N ASP A 113 -53.51 -32.16 5.86
CA ASP A 113 -54.18 -33.38 6.36
C ASP A 113 -55.63 -33.37 5.87
N ILE A 114 -56.10 -34.52 5.41
CA ILE A 114 -57.47 -34.73 5.00
C ILE A 114 -58.11 -35.59 6.09
N LEU A 115 -59.01 -34.97 6.86
CA LEU A 115 -59.75 -35.69 7.90
C LEU A 115 -60.60 -36.80 7.27
N ASP A 116 -60.60 -37.97 7.91
CA ASP A 116 -61.54 -39.05 7.64
C ASP A 116 -62.99 -38.50 7.69
N SER A 117 -63.88 -38.99 6.82
CA SER A 117 -65.29 -38.59 6.79
C SER A 117 -66.06 -38.86 8.10
N ASN A 118 -65.47 -39.66 8.99
CA ASN A 118 -65.98 -39.95 10.33
C ASN A 118 -65.44 -38.99 11.41
N LEU A 119 -64.68 -37.96 11.06
CA LEU A 119 -64.23 -36.88 11.95
C LEU A 119 -64.82 -35.51 11.53
N THR A 120 -64.82 -34.56 12.46
CA THR A 120 -65.06 -33.13 12.20
C THR A 120 -63.96 -32.30 12.88
N PHE A 121 -63.42 -31.28 12.22
CA PHE A 121 -62.40 -30.39 12.79
C PHE A 121 -62.96 -29.55 13.95
N VAL A 122 -62.21 -29.40 15.04
CA VAL A 122 -62.57 -28.47 16.13
C VAL A 122 -62.12 -27.05 15.74
N PRO A 123 -63.03 -26.08 15.50
CA PRO A 123 -62.65 -24.75 15.03
C PRO A 123 -61.73 -24.03 16.02
N GLY A 124 -60.64 -23.44 15.53
CA GLY A 124 -59.65 -22.75 16.36
C GLY A 124 -58.70 -23.66 17.16
N SER A 125 -58.77 -25.00 16.99
CA SER A 125 -57.82 -25.93 17.61
C SER A 125 -56.44 -25.93 16.95
N LEU A 126 -56.37 -25.58 15.65
CA LEU A 126 -55.11 -25.52 14.90
C LEU A 126 -54.19 -24.44 15.48
N LYS A 127 -53.02 -24.87 15.96
CA LYS A 127 -51.93 -24.02 16.42
C LYS A 127 -50.60 -24.59 15.95
N VAL A 128 -49.78 -23.78 15.31
CA VAL A 128 -48.46 -24.19 14.81
C VAL A 128 -47.37 -23.45 15.58
N THR A 129 -46.22 -24.09 15.84
CA THR A 129 -45.07 -23.36 16.39
C THR A 129 -44.47 -22.46 15.29
N PRO A 130 -44.20 -21.18 15.58
CA PRO A 130 -43.44 -20.35 14.66
C PRO A 130 -42.02 -20.92 14.51
N ILE A 131 -41.30 -20.46 13.50
CA ILE A 131 -39.93 -20.87 13.21
C ILE A 131 -39.06 -19.62 13.35
N ALA A 132 -38.23 -19.60 14.39
CA ALA A 132 -37.27 -18.53 14.64
C ALA A 132 -35.93 -18.85 13.96
N VAL A 133 -35.26 -17.86 13.36
CA VAL A 133 -34.03 -18.03 12.58
C VAL A 133 -32.90 -17.18 13.19
N ASN A 134 -31.68 -17.74 13.19
CA ASN A 134 -30.52 -17.04 13.76
C ASN A 134 -30.06 -15.89 12.85
N ASP A 135 -29.86 -14.71 13.43
CA ASP A 135 -29.41 -13.52 12.72
C ASP A 135 -27.91 -13.27 12.88
N SER A 136 -27.35 -12.47 11.96
CA SER A 136 -26.03 -11.86 12.17
C SER A 136 -25.96 -10.41 11.71
N TYR A 137 -25.42 -9.55 12.58
CA TYR A 137 -25.23 -8.12 12.33
C TYR A 137 -23.76 -7.73 12.56
N ASN A 138 -23.31 -6.69 11.87
CA ASN A 138 -21.98 -6.11 12.06
C ASN A 138 -22.14 -4.74 12.72
N CYS A 139 -21.36 -4.47 13.76
CA CYS A 139 -21.38 -3.23 14.53
C CYS A 139 -19.98 -2.62 14.55
N ILE A 140 -19.86 -1.30 14.46
CA ILE A 140 -18.60 -0.62 14.77
C ILE A 140 -18.56 -0.41 16.29
N GLY A 141 -17.48 -0.84 16.94
CA GLY A 141 -17.30 -0.66 18.39
C GLY A 141 -17.42 0.82 18.77
N ASN A 142 -18.02 1.10 19.93
CA ASN A 142 -18.39 2.44 20.43
C ASN A 142 -19.43 3.23 19.59
N VAL A 143 -19.78 2.79 18.38
CA VAL A 143 -20.71 3.51 17.47
C VAL A 143 -22.15 3.00 17.63
N GLY A 144 -22.32 1.67 17.70
CA GLY A 144 -23.62 1.02 17.78
C GLY A 144 -24.35 0.88 16.44
N ILE A 145 -25.47 0.16 16.48
CA ILE A 145 -26.38 -0.07 15.35
C ILE A 145 -27.83 0.24 15.72
N THR A 146 -28.60 0.69 14.72
CA THR A 146 -30.05 0.89 14.79
C THR A 146 -30.70 0.15 13.63
N VAL A 147 -31.37 -0.95 13.93
CA VAL A 147 -32.00 -1.85 12.96
C VAL A 147 -33.52 -1.62 12.99
N ASN A 148 -34.10 -1.26 11.84
CA ASN A 148 -35.55 -1.08 11.70
C ASN A 148 -36.26 -2.43 11.50
N ALA A 149 -37.59 -2.48 11.70
CA ALA A 149 -38.35 -3.74 11.62
C ALA A 149 -38.19 -4.46 10.26
N ALA A 150 -38.11 -3.70 9.16
CA ALA A 150 -37.90 -4.21 7.81
C ALA A 150 -36.49 -4.81 7.55
N GLY A 151 -35.57 -4.66 8.50
CA GLY A 151 -34.23 -5.27 8.49
C GLY A 151 -33.89 -6.02 9.78
N GLY A 152 -34.88 -6.22 10.67
CA GLY A 152 -34.73 -6.74 12.03
C GLY A 152 -34.92 -8.25 12.15
N VAL A 153 -35.00 -8.72 13.39
CA VAL A 153 -34.98 -10.17 13.70
C VAL A 153 -36.19 -10.94 13.16
N LEU A 154 -37.30 -10.26 12.85
CA LEU A 154 -38.50 -10.88 12.26
C LEU A 154 -38.44 -11.05 10.73
N THR A 155 -37.31 -10.75 10.07
CA THR A 155 -37.24 -10.70 8.59
C THR A 155 -37.00 -12.05 7.91
N ASN A 156 -36.45 -13.01 8.64
CA ASN A 156 -36.20 -14.40 8.25
C ASN A 156 -37.09 -15.40 9.01
N ASP A 157 -37.66 -14.98 10.15
CA ASP A 157 -38.68 -15.71 10.91
C ASP A 157 -39.96 -16.00 10.11
N VAL A 158 -40.61 -17.12 10.40
CA VAL A 158 -41.84 -17.54 9.70
C VAL A 158 -42.89 -18.06 10.68
N SER A 159 -44.14 -17.63 10.51
CA SER A 159 -45.29 -18.26 11.15
C SER A 159 -46.01 -19.16 10.14
N PRO A 160 -45.94 -20.51 10.25
CA PRO A 160 -46.52 -21.40 9.25
C PRO A 160 -48.06 -21.32 9.16
N ASP A 161 -48.73 -20.90 10.23
CA ASP A 161 -50.19 -20.64 10.26
C ASP A 161 -50.56 -19.18 9.87
N ALA A 162 -49.59 -18.42 9.34
CA ALA A 162 -49.72 -17.03 8.90
C ALA A 162 -50.19 -16.03 9.98
N THR A 163 -50.12 -16.39 11.26
CA THR A 163 -50.33 -15.44 12.37
C THR A 163 -49.21 -14.41 12.46
N SER A 164 -49.52 -13.21 13.00
CA SER A 164 -48.51 -12.19 13.27
C SER A 164 -47.57 -12.62 14.40
N LEU A 165 -46.29 -12.31 14.22
CA LEU A 165 -45.21 -12.61 15.15
C LEU A 165 -44.86 -11.41 16.02
N THR A 166 -44.37 -11.69 17.23
CA THR A 166 -43.80 -10.70 18.15
C THR A 166 -42.57 -11.29 18.84
N VAL A 167 -41.63 -10.45 19.27
CA VAL A 167 -40.41 -10.88 19.98
C VAL A 167 -40.25 -10.24 21.36
N ALA A 168 -39.58 -10.95 22.26
CA ALA A 168 -39.10 -10.45 23.54
C ALA A 168 -37.68 -10.98 23.82
N VAL A 169 -36.86 -10.21 24.55
CA VAL A 169 -35.49 -10.64 24.92
C VAL A 169 -35.58 -11.82 25.90
N LEU A 170 -34.88 -12.91 25.59
CA LEU A 170 -34.73 -14.08 26.46
C LEU A 170 -33.42 -14.01 27.27
N ALA A 171 -32.32 -13.63 26.62
CA ALA A 171 -31.06 -13.30 27.28
C ALA A 171 -30.42 -12.08 26.62
N SER A 172 -30.12 -11.06 27.43
CA SER A 172 -29.44 -9.84 27.01
C SER A 172 -27.98 -10.08 26.61
N PRO A 173 -27.39 -9.23 25.75
CA PRO A 173 -25.97 -9.31 25.42
C PRO A 173 -25.07 -9.04 26.62
N THR A 174 -23.82 -9.51 26.52
CA THR A 174 -22.85 -9.48 27.63
C THR A 174 -21.85 -8.32 27.51
N ASN A 175 -21.60 -7.85 26.29
CA ASN A 175 -20.62 -6.82 25.98
C ASN A 175 -21.24 -5.56 25.35
N GLY A 176 -22.54 -5.33 25.58
CA GLY A 176 -23.24 -4.13 25.16
C GLY A 176 -24.64 -4.00 25.77
N THR A 177 -25.34 -2.94 25.38
CA THR A 177 -26.72 -2.65 25.77
C THR A 177 -27.66 -2.83 24.58
N LEU A 178 -28.79 -3.49 24.82
CA LEU A 178 -29.83 -3.80 23.83
C LEU A 178 -31.15 -3.13 24.21
N SER A 179 -31.85 -2.60 23.21
CA SER A 179 -33.29 -2.34 23.29
C SER A 179 -33.95 -2.95 22.07
N LEU A 180 -34.72 -4.02 22.29
CA LEU A 180 -35.48 -4.78 21.29
C LEU A 180 -36.97 -4.43 21.44
N ALA A 181 -37.61 -4.03 20.35
CA ALA A 181 -39.05 -3.81 20.28
C ALA A 181 -39.78 -5.07 19.80
N SER A 182 -41.08 -5.16 20.09
CA SER A 182 -41.90 -6.34 19.75
C SER A 182 -42.11 -6.56 18.25
N ASP A 183 -41.82 -5.55 17.42
CA ASP A 183 -41.84 -5.62 15.94
C ASP A 183 -40.51 -6.12 15.33
N GLY A 184 -39.57 -6.55 16.16
CA GLY A 184 -38.26 -7.04 15.74
C GLY A 184 -37.24 -5.96 15.40
N SER A 185 -37.60 -4.67 15.49
CA SER A 185 -36.62 -3.58 15.44
C SER A 185 -35.81 -3.49 16.73
N PHE A 186 -34.53 -3.10 16.63
CA PHE A 186 -33.68 -2.97 17.82
C PHE A 186 -32.54 -1.96 17.67
N THR A 187 -32.05 -1.50 18.82
CA THR A 187 -30.79 -0.77 18.94
C THR A 187 -29.81 -1.57 19.78
N TYR A 188 -28.53 -1.59 19.37
CA TYR A 188 -27.45 -2.19 20.15
C TYR A 188 -26.25 -1.24 20.20
N ASN A 189 -25.70 -1.02 21.40
CA ASN A 189 -24.49 -0.25 21.61
C ASN A 189 -23.49 -1.10 22.40
N SER A 190 -22.29 -1.31 21.86
CA SER A 190 -21.25 -2.04 22.58
C SER A 190 -20.79 -1.29 23.84
N ASN A 191 -20.30 -2.02 24.83
CA ASN A 191 -19.57 -1.46 25.96
C ASN A 191 -18.34 -0.68 25.46
N ALA A 192 -17.95 0.35 26.21
CA ALA A 192 -16.87 1.25 25.80
C ALA A 192 -15.53 0.50 25.66
N GLY A 193 -14.92 0.59 24.49
CA GLY A 193 -13.66 -0.09 24.15
C GLY A 193 -13.80 -1.56 23.74
N TYR A 194 -15.01 -2.12 23.69
CA TYR A 194 -15.21 -3.51 23.29
C TYR A 194 -15.06 -3.73 21.77
N SER A 195 -14.52 -4.89 21.41
CA SER A 195 -14.53 -5.48 20.07
C SER A 195 -14.44 -7.00 20.19
N GLY A 196 -15.14 -7.74 19.34
CA GLY A 196 -15.32 -9.19 19.46
C GLY A 196 -16.71 -9.62 19.00
N THR A 197 -17.11 -10.86 19.31
CA THR A 197 -18.47 -11.33 19.07
C THR A 197 -19.27 -11.28 20.36
N ASP A 198 -20.39 -10.56 20.33
CA ASP A 198 -21.41 -10.55 21.38
C ASP A 198 -22.71 -11.15 20.82
N SER A 199 -23.61 -11.61 21.69
CA SER A 199 -24.86 -12.22 21.23
C SER A 199 -26.00 -12.05 22.22
N PHE A 200 -27.23 -12.04 21.71
CA PHE A 200 -28.44 -12.07 22.52
C PHE A 200 -29.40 -13.13 21.98
N THR A 201 -30.32 -13.61 22.81
CA THR A 201 -31.39 -14.51 22.37
C THR A 201 -32.75 -13.87 22.56
N TYR A 202 -33.69 -14.19 21.68
CA TYR A 202 -35.08 -13.75 21.77
C TYR A 202 -36.03 -14.95 21.73
N THR A 203 -37.19 -14.76 22.35
CA THR A 203 -38.35 -15.65 22.23
C THR A 203 -39.28 -15.07 21.18
N LEU A 204 -39.45 -15.81 20.09
CA LEU A 204 -40.45 -15.55 19.07
C LEU A 204 -41.81 -16.06 19.56
N THR A 205 -42.87 -15.26 19.45
CA THR A 205 -44.21 -15.59 19.94
C THR A 205 -45.27 -15.28 18.88
N SER A 206 -46.07 -16.30 18.52
CA SER A 206 -47.26 -16.12 17.67
C SER A 206 -48.49 -15.71 18.48
N THR A 207 -49.49 -15.10 17.85
CA THR A 207 -50.77 -14.75 18.52
C THR A 207 -51.50 -15.95 19.14
N ASN A 208 -51.18 -17.17 18.69
CA ASN A 208 -51.73 -18.43 19.20
C ASN A 208 -51.06 -18.91 20.51
N GLY A 209 -50.06 -18.16 21.02
CA GLY A 209 -49.33 -18.47 22.25
C GLY A 209 -48.28 -19.57 22.10
N LYS A 210 -47.85 -19.86 20.86
CA LYS A 210 -46.76 -20.81 20.57
C LYS A 210 -45.45 -20.03 20.37
N THR A 211 -44.33 -20.64 20.76
CA THR A 211 -43.03 -19.97 20.78
C THR A 211 -41.91 -20.82 20.17
N ASP A 212 -40.89 -20.16 19.62
CA ASP A 212 -39.56 -20.71 19.29
C ASP A 212 -38.49 -19.70 19.73
N THR A 213 -37.20 -20.07 19.68
CA THR A 213 -36.09 -19.19 20.05
C THR A 213 -34.98 -19.18 18.99
N ALA A 214 -34.30 -18.04 18.92
CA ALA A 214 -33.14 -17.85 18.05
C ALA A 214 -32.08 -16.97 18.73
N THR A 215 -30.87 -17.02 18.17
CA THR A 215 -29.69 -16.27 18.61
C THR A 215 -29.31 -15.23 17.56
N VAL A 216 -29.13 -14.00 18.01
CA VAL A 216 -28.59 -12.89 17.21
C VAL A 216 -27.10 -12.76 17.51
N SER A 217 -26.26 -12.89 16.49
CA SER A 217 -24.81 -12.76 16.60
C SER A 217 -24.34 -11.39 16.11
N ILE A 218 -23.70 -10.60 16.97
CA ILE A 218 -23.21 -9.26 16.65
C ILE A 218 -21.68 -9.26 16.63
N ILE A 219 -21.11 -9.05 15.45
CA ILE A 219 -19.66 -8.90 15.26
C ILE A 219 -19.30 -7.43 15.44
N VAL A 220 -18.62 -7.11 16.54
CA VAL A 220 -18.20 -5.75 16.90
C VAL A 220 -16.76 -5.52 16.45
N SER A 221 -16.56 -4.62 15.49
CA SER A 221 -15.22 -4.22 15.01
C SER A 221 -14.44 -3.41 16.05
N ALA A 222 -13.17 -3.14 15.77
CA ALA A 222 -12.35 -2.22 16.58
C ALA A 222 -13.09 -0.89 16.85
N PRO A 223 -13.02 -0.36 18.09
CA PRO A 223 -13.82 0.78 18.51
C PRO A 223 -13.25 2.13 18.05
N ILE A 224 -14.11 3.15 17.95
CA ILE A 224 -13.74 4.55 17.74
C ILE A 224 -14.10 5.35 18.99
N PHE A 225 -13.18 6.11 19.57
CA PHE A 225 -13.47 6.97 20.71
C PHE A 225 -13.85 8.38 20.27
N PHE A 226 -14.88 8.96 20.86
CA PHE A 226 -15.44 10.26 20.46
C PHE A 226 -15.26 11.31 21.56
N VAL A 227 -14.88 12.53 21.16
CA VAL A 227 -14.73 13.70 22.04
C VAL A 227 -15.57 14.86 21.50
N ASN A 228 -16.59 15.30 22.25
CA ASN A 228 -17.53 16.34 21.84
C ASN A 228 -17.90 17.23 23.04
N SER A 229 -17.68 18.55 22.93
CA SER A 229 -17.97 19.49 24.02
C SER A 229 -19.44 19.85 24.17
N THR A 230 -20.32 19.51 23.21
CA THR A 230 -21.76 19.83 23.29
C THR A 230 -22.53 18.98 24.30
N VAL A 231 -21.93 17.96 24.92
CA VAL A 231 -22.60 17.12 25.92
C VAL A 231 -22.68 17.79 27.30
N SER A 232 -23.76 17.54 28.03
CA SER A 232 -23.99 18.10 29.36
C SER A 232 -22.94 17.60 30.38
N ALA A 233 -22.74 16.29 30.47
CA ALA A 233 -21.77 15.62 31.34
C ALA A 233 -20.73 14.83 30.53
N ASN A 234 -19.57 14.54 31.13
CA ASN A 234 -18.54 13.72 30.49
C ASN A 234 -18.95 12.23 30.44
N GLY A 235 -18.92 11.64 29.26
CA GLY A 235 -19.20 10.21 29.03
C GLY A 235 -17.98 9.30 29.07
N ASN A 236 -18.11 8.14 28.44
CA ASN A 236 -17.11 7.07 28.37
C ASN A 236 -16.39 6.98 27.00
N GLY A 237 -16.65 7.93 26.10
CA GLY A 237 -16.04 8.00 24.77
C GLY A 237 -16.78 7.21 23.68
N THR A 238 -17.96 6.67 23.96
CA THR A 238 -18.86 6.12 22.91
C THR A 238 -19.54 7.25 22.11
N LEU A 239 -20.12 6.94 20.95
CA LEU A 239 -20.83 7.94 20.12
C LEU A 239 -22.08 8.49 20.83
N SER A 240 -22.75 7.67 21.63
CA SER A 240 -23.90 8.06 22.46
C SER A 240 -23.52 8.69 23.80
N SER A 241 -22.29 8.48 24.28
CA SER A 241 -21.76 9.05 25.53
C SER A 241 -20.27 9.44 25.37
N PRO A 242 -19.97 10.49 24.59
CA PRO A 242 -18.59 10.87 24.27
C PRO A 242 -17.88 11.54 25.45
N PHE A 243 -16.54 11.61 25.38
CA PHE A 243 -15.75 12.44 26.29
C PHE A 243 -16.05 13.93 26.04
N LYS A 244 -16.06 14.76 27.09
CA LYS A 244 -16.43 16.18 26.96
C LYS A 244 -15.27 17.09 26.53
N THR A 245 -14.06 16.83 27.03
CA THR A 245 -12.82 17.53 26.64
C THR A 245 -11.73 16.53 26.27
N VAL A 246 -10.66 16.98 25.60
CA VAL A 246 -9.52 16.08 25.30
C VAL A 246 -8.80 15.63 26.58
N ASP A 247 -8.88 16.40 27.66
CA ASP A 247 -8.32 16.03 28.97
C ASP A 247 -9.06 14.88 29.65
N ASN A 248 -10.28 14.53 29.19
CA ASN A 248 -11.03 13.38 29.70
C ASN A 248 -10.66 12.06 28.99
N VAL A 249 -9.91 12.12 27.88
CA VAL A 249 -9.59 10.95 27.05
C VAL A 249 -8.70 9.97 27.80
N THR A 250 -9.28 8.84 28.19
CA THR A 250 -8.64 7.81 29.00
C THR A 250 -9.05 6.42 28.50
N GLY A 251 -8.25 5.38 28.81
CA GLY A 251 -8.57 3.98 28.48
C GLY A 251 -8.60 3.60 26.99
N THR A 252 -8.31 4.51 26.07
CA THR A 252 -8.51 4.30 24.63
C THR A 252 -7.57 3.29 23.97
N GLY A 253 -6.41 3.02 24.58
CA GLY A 253 -5.39 2.13 23.99
C GLY A 253 -4.89 2.66 22.64
N SER A 254 -4.60 1.76 21.69
CA SER A 254 -4.22 2.14 20.31
C SER A 254 -5.41 2.52 19.42
N ASN A 255 -6.64 2.56 19.95
CA ASN A 255 -7.84 2.74 19.12
C ASN A 255 -7.98 4.19 18.63
N PRO A 256 -8.58 4.44 17.44
CA PRO A 256 -8.76 5.77 16.91
C PRO A 256 -9.60 6.70 17.81
N ILE A 257 -9.24 7.98 17.83
CA ILE A 257 -9.99 9.05 18.50
C ILE A 257 -10.51 10.04 17.44
N PHE A 258 -11.81 10.31 17.43
CA PHE A 258 -12.44 11.40 16.69
C PHE A 258 -12.78 12.58 17.62
N ILE A 259 -12.41 13.79 17.23
CA ILE A 259 -12.58 15.00 18.04
C ILE A 259 -13.42 16.02 17.26
N TYR A 260 -14.62 16.32 17.77
CA TYR A 260 -15.53 17.29 17.18
C TYR A 260 -14.99 18.73 17.31
N SER A 261 -15.35 19.60 16.37
CA SER A 261 -15.00 21.02 16.45
C SER A 261 -15.58 21.68 17.71
N GLY A 262 -14.86 22.64 18.28
CA GLY A 262 -15.21 23.24 19.57
C GLY A 262 -14.94 22.35 20.79
N ALA A 263 -14.51 21.09 20.62
CA ALA A 263 -13.89 20.34 21.73
C ALA A 263 -12.48 20.90 21.98
N SER A 264 -12.20 21.20 23.26
CA SER A 264 -10.97 21.83 23.70
C SER A 264 -10.33 21.07 24.87
N GLY A 265 -9.19 21.55 25.34
CA GLY A 265 -8.50 21.05 26.52
C GLY A 265 -7.05 21.49 26.63
N THR A 266 -6.34 20.98 27.63
CA THR A 266 -4.93 21.30 27.89
C THR A 266 -3.97 20.36 27.15
N SER A 267 -4.21 19.05 27.20
CA SER A 267 -3.24 18.05 26.77
C SER A 267 -3.89 16.75 26.31
N LEU A 268 -3.42 16.22 25.18
CA LEU A 268 -3.72 14.87 24.71
C LEU A 268 -2.42 14.05 24.66
N THR A 269 -2.42 12.89 25.30
CA THR A 269 -1.28 11.95 25.29
C THR A 269 -1.68 10.66 24.60
N LEU A 270 -0.96 10.29 23.55
CA LEU A 270 -1.32 9.16 22.70
C LEU A 270 -0.71 7.85 23.21
N SER A 271 -1.31 6.74 22.77
CA SER A 271 -0.71 5.40 22.82
C SER A 271 0.07 5.08 21.54
N ASN A 272 0.86 4.00 21.57
CA ASN A 272 1.49 3.48 20.34
C ASN A 272 0.44 3.08 19.29
N ASN A 273 0.72 3.36 18.02
CA ASN A 273 -0.13 3.10 16.85
C ASN A 273 -1.49 3.83 16.85
N GLN A 274 -1.72 4.77 17.76
CA GLN A 274 -3.01 5.46 17.88
C GLN A 274 -3.20 6.53 16.80
N LYS A 275 -4.40 6.57 16.22
CA LYS A 275 -4.83 7.60 15.27
C LYS A 275 -5.73 8.66 15.94
N VAL A 276 -5.53 9.93 15.61
CA VAL A 276 -6.36 11.06 16.03
C VAL A 276 -6.87 11.81 14.81
N ILE A 277 -8.18 12.05 14.75
CA ILE A 277 -8.86 12.73 13.64
C ILE A 277 -9.71 13.85 14.23
N GLY A 278 -9.31 15.09 14.01
CA GLY A 278 -10.16 16.25 14.28
C GLY A 278 -11.18 16.46 13.17
N GLN A 279 -12.33 17.07 13.49
CA GLN A 279 -13.40 17.33 12.53
C GLN A 279 -12.97 18.19 11.32
N GLY A 280 -11.89 18.98 11.45
CA GLY A 280 -11.31 19.76 10.35
C GLY A 280 -10.34 19.01 9.43
N ALA A 281 -10.25 17.68 9.56
CA ALA A 281 -9.64 16.81 8.56
C ALA A 281 -10.31 17.03 7.19
N THR A 282 -9.51 17.07 6.11
CA THR A 282 -10.03 17.23 4.74
C THR A 282 -10.50 15.90 4.13
N THR A 283 -9.94 14.78 4.60
CA THR A 283 -10.32 13.42 4.18
C THR A 283 -11.56 12.93 4.96
N SER A 284 -12.39 12.06 4.37
CA SER A 284 -13.54 11.47 5.08
C SER A 284 -13.11 10.51 6.18
N LEU A 285 -13.82 10.51 7.33
CA LEU A 285 -13.54 9.62 8.47
C LEU A 285 -13.44 8.14 8.06
N ILE A 286 -14.36 7.69 7.19
CA ILE A 286 -14.40 6.33 6.63
C ILE A 286 -13.09 6.01 5.90
N SER A 287 -12.63 6.91 5.01
CA SER A 287 -11.39 6.73 4.25
C SER A 287 -10.13 6.87 5.12
N LEU A 288 -10.17 7.61 6.23
CA LEU A 288 -9.06 7.74 7.16
C LEU A 288 -8.85 6.54 8.07
N LEU A 289 -9.93 5.82 8.37
CA LEU A 289 -9.92 4.60 9.17
C LEU A 289 -9.81 3.33 8.32
N GLY A 290 -10.11 3.40 7.01
CA GLY A 290 -10.09 2.26 6.11
C GLY A 290 -11.21 1.25 6.36
N ILE A 291 -12.31 1.69 6.97
CA ILE A 291 -13.43 0.84 7.39
C ILE A 291 -14.53 0.77 6.32
N THR A 292 -15.24 -0.35 6.29
CA THR A 292 -16.55 -0.45 5.62
C THR A 292 -17.62 -0.18 6.68
N VAL A 293 -18.60 0.68 6.38
CA VAL A 293 -19.70 1.00 7.31
C VAL A 293 -20.79 -0.07 7.18
N PRO A 294 -21.19 -0.76 8.27
CA PRO A 294 -22.31 -1.70 8.25
C PRO A 294 -23.65 -1.04 7.89
N THR A 295 -24.55 -1.79 7.24
CA THR A 295 -25.87 -1.33 6.74
C THR A 295 -26.70 -0.58 7.78
N TYR A 296 -26.63 -1.00 9.05
CA TYR A 296 -27.41 -0.44 10.16
C TYR A 296 -26.55 0.34 11.17
N SER A 297 -25.32 0.72 10.79
CA SER A 297 -24.44 1.54 11.65
C SER A 297 -25.12 2.85 12.00
N ASN A 298 -25.01 3.25 13.28
CA ASN A 298 -25.28 4.63 13.66
C ASN A 298 -24.39 5.58 12.84
N THR A 299 -24.91 6.77 12.53
CA THR A 299 -24.26 7.69 11.58
C THR A 299 -22.94 8.23 12.14
N LEU A 300 -21.83 7.88 11.48
CA LEU A 300 -20.51 8.42 11.78
C LEU A 300 -20.45 9.93 11.49
N PRO A 301 -19.72 10.72 12.31
CA PRO A 301 -19.59 12.15 12.08
C PRO A 301 -18.85 12.49 10.79
N SER A 302 -19.27 13.59 10.15
CA SER A 302 -18.58 14.18 9.01
C SER A 302 -17.32 14.93 9.41
N THR A 303 -16.35 14.94 8.49
CA THR A 303 -15.16 15.80 8.51
C THR A 303 -15.36 17.03 7.61
N GLY A 304 -14.34 17.87 7.40
CA GLY A 304 -14.44 19.14 6.68
C GLY A 304 -14.98 20.32 7.50
N GLY A 305 -15.05 20.19 8.83
CA GLY A 305 -15.41 21.28 9.75
C GLY A 305 -14.22 22.15 10.15
N ALA A 306 -14.30 22.79 11.32
CA ALA A 306 -13.15 23.45 11.92
C ALA A 306 -12.25 22.43 12.67
N ASN A 307 -10.94 22.66 12.68
CA ASN A 307 -10.02 21.91 13.53
C ASN A 307 -10.38 22.14 15.03
N PRO A 308 -10.50 21.10 15.89
CA PRO A 308 -10.53 21.26 17.33
C PRO A 308 -9.21 21.81 17.88
N THR A 309 -9.27 22.43 19.07
CA THR A 309 -8.21 23.30 19.60
C THR A 309 -7.81 22.95 21.04
N PHE A 310 -6.57 22.49 21.24
CA PHE A 310 -5.97 22.21 22.55
C PHE A 310 -4.49 22.63 22.54
N ALA A 311 -3.77 22.57 23.67
CA ALA A 311 -2.38 23.05 23.70
C ALA A 311 -1.35 21.97 23.37
N VAL A 312 -1.32 20.87 24.12
CA VAL A 312 -0.23 19.89 24.07
C VAL A 312 -0.67 18.60 23.37
N LEU A 313 0.15 18.10 22.45
CA LEU A 313 0.07 16.73 21.93
C LEU A 313 1.36 15.95 22.22
N ASN A 314 1.26 14.95 23.11
CA ASN A 314 2.37 14.06 23.43
C ASN A 314 2.28 12.78 22.57
N LEU A 315 3.23 12.66 21.63
CA LEU A 315 3.35 11.56 20.68
C LEU A 315 4.06 10.34 21.30
N LYS A 316 3.79 9.17 20.72
CA LYS A 316 4.46 7.88 20.93
C LYS A 316 4.79 7.26 19.56
N LEU A 317 5.05 5.95 19.51
CA LEU A 317 5.41 5.26 18.28
C LEU A 317 4.22 5.15 17.33
N ASN A 318 4.47 5.44 16.04
CA ASN A 318 3.56 5.18 14.92
C ASN A 318 2.21 5.90 14.99
N ASN A 319 2.15 7.11 15.55
CA ASN A 319 0.89 7.88 15.57
C ASN A 319 0.52 8.45 14.20
N ASP A 320 -0.78 8.62 13.97
CA ASP A 320 -1.36 9.22 12.77
C ASP A 320 -2.30 10.35 13.22
N VAL A 321 -2.02 11.60 12.82
CA VAL A 321 -2.65 12.80 13.38
C VAL A 321 -3.17 13.70 12.26
N GLU A 322 -4.50 13.80 12.13
CA GLU A 322 -5.14 14.60 11.08
C GLU A 322 -6.12 15.65 11.65
N GLY A 323 -6.08 16.87 11.10
CA GLY A 323 -7.17 17.84 11.25
C GLY A 323 -7.31 18.53 12.61
N ILE A 324 -6.22 18.72 13.36
CA ILE A 324 -6.21 19.38 14.68
C ILE A 324 -5.46 20.72 14.68
N THR A 325 -5.74 21.60 15.64
CA THR A 325 -4.99 22.84 15.86
C THR A 325 -4.42 22.89 17.28
N LEU A 326 -3.13 23.16 17.39
CA LEU A 326 -2.45 23.36 18.69
C LEU A 326 -2.30 24.86 18.98
N THR A 327 -2.70 25.31 20.17
CA THR A 327 -2.85 26.73 20.49
C THR A 327 -2.61 27.06 21.98
N GLY A 328 -2.39 28.34 22.30
CA GLY A 328 -2.06 28.82 23.64
C GLY A 328 -0.56 28.87 23.93
N THR A 329 -0.18 29.35 25.12
CA THR A 329 1.25 29.61 25.48
C THR A 329 2.11 28.34 25.45
N THR A 330 1.53 27.19 25.77
CA THR A 330 2.20 25.88 25.83
C THR A 330 2.04 25.04 24.56
N ALA A 331 1.59 25.61 23.44
CA ALA A 331 1.32 24.86 22.21
C ALA A 331 2.54 24.06 21.72
N THR A 332 2.43 22.72 21.70
CA THR A 332 3.54 21.84 21.31
C THR A 332 3.08 20.47 20.85
N MET A 333 3.70 19.98 19.77
CA MET A 333 3.67 18.58 19.37
C MET A 333 5.03 17.95 19.71
N ALA A 334 5.08 17.07 20.70
CA ALA A 334 6.34 16.57 21.27
C ALA A 334 6.40 15.04 21.34
N GLY A 335 7.56 14.46 21.02
CA GLY A 335 7.80 13.02 21.12
C GLY A 335 9.29 12.67 21.16
N THR A 336 9.69 11.79 22.08
CA THR A 336 11.09 11.36 22.22
C THR A 336 11.49 10.33 21.16
N SER A 337 10.65 9.33 20.93
CA SER A 337 10.81 8.33 19.85
C SER A 337 9.44 8.11 19.19
N VAL A 338 9.28 8.53 17.93
CA VAL A 338 7.95 8.59 17.28
C VAL A 338 7.68 7.52 16.21
N GLY A 339 8.70 6.76 15.79
CA GLY A 339 8.51 5.71 14.78
C GLY A 339 7.93 6.26 13.47
N THR A 340 6.95 5.57 12.89
CA THR A 340 6.27 5.99 11.65
C THR A 340 5.21 7.05 11.91
N LEU A 341 5.62 8.30 12.17
CA LEU A 341 4.73 9.40 12.49
C LEU A 341 4.08 9.99 11.23
N LYS A 342 2.74 10.00 11.18
CA LYS A 342 1.94 10.71 10.17
C LYS A 342 1.32 11.98 10.75
N VAL A 343 1.39 13.07 9.99
CA VAL A 343 0.71 14.34 10.30
C VAL A 343 0.07 14.90 9.03
N ARG A 344 -1.18 15.34 9.14
CA ARG A 344 -1.98 15.96 8.05
C ARG A 344 -2.88 17.07 8.60
N ASP A 345 -3.14 18.11 7.81
CA ASP A 345 -4.07 19.20 8.17
C ASP A 345 -3.81 19.94 9.50
N VAL A 346 -2.66 19.72 10.15
CA VAL A 346 -2.34 20.29 11.47
C VAL A 346 -1.80 21.71 11.36
N THR A 347 -2.26 22.56 12.28
CA THR A 347 -1.82 23.96 12.47
C THR A 347 -1.31 24.14 13.90
N ILE A 348 -0.23 24.91 14.11
CA ILE A 348 0.27 25.29 15.45
C ILE A 348 0.39 26.81 15.55
N THR A 349 -0.37 27.45 16.44
CA THR A 349 -0.59 28.91 16.46
C THR A 349 0.18 29.66 17.55
N GLY A 350 1.51 29.51 17.58
CA GLY A 350 2.36 30.27 18.51
C GLY A 350 2.39 29.69 19.92
N GLY A 351 3.33 30.16 20.73
CA GLY A 351 3.60 29.67 22.09
C GLY A 351 5.06 29.88 22.47
N THR A 352 5.35 29.85 23.78
CA THR A 352 6.72 29.88 24.33
C THR A 352 7.33 28.48 24.49
N ALA A 353 6.53 27.43 24.25
CA ALA A 353 7.02 26.07 24.05
C ALA A 353 7.65 25.88 22.65
N VAL A 354 8.46 24.84 22.49
CA VAL A 354 8.95 24.41 21.16
C VAL A 354 7.76 23.82 20.40
N ALA A 355 7.32 24.46 19.32
CA ALA A 355 6.08 24.12 18.62
C ALA A 355 6.07 22.68 18.07
N VAL A 356 7.21 22.20 17.54
CA VAL A 356 7.42 20.78 17.20
C VAL A 356 8.74 20.30 17.76
N ASN A 357 8.72 19.24 18.58
CA ASN A 357 9.90 18.70 19.25
C ASN A 357 9.97 17.16 19.11
N ILE A 358 10.68 16.68 18.09
CA ILE A 358 10.88 15.25 17.78
C ILE A 358 12.35 14.89 18.05
N GLY A 359 12.62 14.24 19.19
CA GLY A 359 13.99 13.96 19.66
C GLY A 359 14.70 12.84 18.88
N ALA A 360 13.95 11.80 18.50
CA ALA A 360 14.35 10.77 17.57
C ALA A 360 13.15 10.41 16.68
N GLY A 361 13.29 10.67 15.38
CA GLY A 361 12.34 10.24 14.38
C GLY A 361 12.35 8.73 14.15
N GLY A 362 11.32 8.25 13.45
CA GLY A 362 11.44 7.07 12.61
C GLY A 362 11.26 7.51 11.16
N ALA A 363 10.37 6.85 10.42
CA ALA A 363 9.93 7.28 9.10
C ALA A 363 8.82 8.32 9.20
N LEU A 364 9.15 9.61 9.11
CA LEU A 364 8.17 10.70 9.13
C LEU A 364 7.39 10.76 7.81
N ASP A 365 6.10 11.00 7.91
CA ASP A 365 5.22 11.37 6.81
C ASP A 365 4.37 12.56 7.28
N CYS A 366 5.03 13.70 7.50
CA CYS A 366 4.46 14.85 8.19
C CYS A 366 4.22 16.02 7.22
N ILE A 367 2.96 16.47 7.11
CA ILE A 367 2.57 17.66 6.33
C ILE A 367 1.72 18.58 7.22
N PHE A 368 2.32 19.68 7.67
CA PHE A 368 1.68 20.72 8.46
C PHE A 368 1.15 21.84 7.57
N LYS A 369 -0.04 22.38 7.87
CA LYS A 369 -0.58 23.60 7.24
C LYS A 369 0.28 24.80 7.63
N SER A 370 0.50 25.02 8.92
CA SER A 370 1.40 26.06 9.41
C SER A 370 1.94 25.76 10.82
N ILE A 371 3.13 26.29 11.12
CA ILE A 371 3.79 26.17 12.44
C ILE A 371 4.29 27.55 12.85
N SER A 372 3.85 28.04 14.02
CA SER A 372 4.29 29.31 14.60
C SER A 372 4.77 29.13 16.03
N ALA A 373 5.77 29.93 16.46
CA ALA A 373 6.36 29.93 17.80
C ALA A 373 6.86 31.32 18.16
N ASN A 374 6.78 31.73 19.42
CA ASN A 374 7.16 33.09 19.89
C ASN A 374 7.79 33.04 21.29
N GLY A 375 9.08 33.38 21.40
CA GLY A 375 9.78 33.41 22.70
C GLY A 375 10.31 32.07 23.20
N ALA A 376 10.25 31.01 22.39
CA ALA A 376 10.70 29.67 22.76
C ALA A 376 12.23 29.49 22.64
N SER A 377 12.77 28.41 23.22
CA SER A 377 14.20 28.08 23.11
C SER A 377 14.59 27.61 21.70
N LYS A 378 13.68 26.89 21.03
CA LYS A 378 13.67 26.56 19.60
C LYS A 378 12.23 26.69 19.08
N GLY A 379 12.03 26.95 17.79
CA GLY A 379 10.69 26.92 17.19
C GLY A 379 10.30 25.52 16.73
N ILE A 380 11.11 24.93 15.85
CA ILE A 380 11.02 23.54 15.39
C ILE A 380 12.34 22.84 15.76
N SER A 381 12.26 21.61 16.27
CA SER A 381 13.40 20.76 16.61
C SER A 381 13.09 19.32 16.19
N VAL A 382 13.77 18.82 15.16
CA VAL A 382 13.61 17.44 14.67
C VAL A 382 14.99 16.80 14.52
N ALA A 383 15.17 15.62 15.11
CA ALA A 383 16.44 14.89 15.01
C ALA A 383 16.26 13.40 14.69
N ASN A 384 17.27 12.83 14.03
CA ASN A 384 17.40 11.40 13.71
C ASN A 384 16.15 10.82 13.00
N ALA A 385 15.77 11.41 11.87
CA ALA A 385 14.48 11.19 11.22
C ALA A 385 14.63 10.84 9.72
N THR A 386 13.99 9.77 9.28
CA THR A 386 13.85 9.44 7.85
C THR A 386 12.46 9.82 7.34
N GLY A 387 12.16 9.56 6.06
CA GLY A 387 10.88 9.96 5.45
C GLY A 387 10.90 11.44 5.02
N SER A 388 9.84 12.20 5.33
CA SER A 388 9.69 13.61 4.98
C SER A 388 8.97 14.43 6.06
N PHE A 389 9.43 15.66 6.25
CA PHE A 389 8.81 16.68 7.10
C PHE A 389 8.50 17.91 6.24
N GLN A 390 7.24 18.34 6.20
CA GLN A 390 6.78 19.42 5.33
C GLN A 390 5.92 20.45 6.06
N VAL A 391 6.18 21.73 5.79
CA VAL A 391 5.25 22.85 6.07
C VAL A 391 4.87 23.44 4.71
N ILE A 392 3.58 23.44 4.36
CA ILE A 392 3.12 23.84 3.02
C ILE A 392 2.55 25.26 2.95
N GLY A 393 2.01 25.77 4.06
CA GLY A 393 1.28 27.03 4.11
C GLY A 393 -0.21 26.91 3.83
N THR A 394 -0.98 27.86 4.35
CA THR A 394 -2.41 28.04 4.07
C THR A 394 -2.69 28.90 2.83
N GLY A 395 -1.65 29.38 2.15
CA GLY A 395 -1.72 30.24 0.97
C GLY A 395 -0.39 30.35 0.23
N THR A 396 -0.22 31.42 -0.55
CA THR A 396 0.95 31.65 -1.42
C THR A 396 1.90 32.74 -0.91
N THR A 397 1.59 33.39 0.21
CA THR A 397 2.38 34.49 0.80
C THR A 397 3.26 33.98 1.95
N ALA A 398 4.45 34.56 2.11
CA ALA A 398 5.29 34.32 3.28
C ALA A 398 4.54 34.71 4.57
N GLY A 399 4.67 33.87 5.60
CA GLY A 399 3.86 33.90 6.82
C GLY A 399 2.66 32.94 6.80
N SER A 400 2.17 32.50 5.63
CA SER A 400 1.06 31.52 5.57
C SER A 400 1.47 30.10 6.00
N GLY A 401 2.77 29.77 5.95
CA GLY A 401 3.40 28.62 6.62
C GLY A 401 3.58 28.80 8.13
N GLY A 402 3.23 29.96 8.68
CA GLY A 402 3.43 30.33 10.07
C GLY A 402 4.68 31.18 10.29
N THR A 403 4.79 31.71 11.52
CA THR A 403 5.84 32.64 11.93
C THR A 403 6.60 32.11 13.14
N ILE A 404 7.90 31.92 12.97
CA ILE A 404 8.84 31.55 14.03
C ILE A 404 9.57 32.83 14.45
N GLN A 405 9.39 33.27 15.70
CA GLN A 405 9.87 34.58 16.13
C GLN A 405 10.41 34.66 17.56
N ASN A 406 11.30 35.62 17.79
CA ASN A 406 11.92 35.90 19.09
C ASN A 406 12.49 34.63 19.78
N ILE A 407 13.05 33.71 18.99
CA ILE A 407 13.51 32.41 19.46
C ILE A 407 14.92 32.55 20.03
N ALA A 408 15.18 31.99 21.20
CA ALA A 408 16.49 32.12 21.85
C ALA A 408 17.60 31.48 21.00
N ASN A 409 17.55 30.17 20.74
CA ASN A 409 18.67 29.47 20.10
C ASN A 409 18.48 29.25 18.59
N ARG A 410 17.49 28.47 18.16
CA ARG A 410 17.39 28.03 16.74
C ARG A 410 15.95 28.01 16.28
N GLY A 411 15.63 28.76 15.22
CA GLY A 411 14.26 28.93 14.73
C GLY A 411 13.67 27.60 14.28
N ALA A 412 14.27 26.97 13.28
CA ALA A 412 14.01 25.58 12.90
C ALA A 412 15.31 24.79 12.84
N GLU A 413 15.38 23.66 13.55
CA GLU A 413 16.54 22.77 13.60
C GLU A 413 16.19 21.39 13.06
N PHE A 414 17.02 20.89 12.13
CA PHE A 414 16.96 19.53 11.60
C PHE A 414 18.35 18.88 11.68
N ILE A 415 18.47 17.77 12.42
CA ILE A 415 19.73 17.03 12.63
C ILE A 415 19.55 15.58 12.20
N SER A 416 20.40 15.02 11.33
CA SER A 416 20.30 13.64 10.86
C SER A 416 18.91 13.35 10.25
N CYS A 417 18.48 14.17 9.29
CA CYS A 417 17.12 14.19 8.75
C CYS A 417 17.04 13.90 7.23
N THR A 418 15.86 13.53 6.71
CA THR A 418 15.61 13.44 5.26
C THR A 418 14.37 14.20 4.78
N ASN A 419 14.40 14.68 3.54
CA ASN A 419 13.30 15.32 2.79
C ASN A 419 12.53 16.38 3.59
N VAL A 420 13.26 17.37 4.09
CA VAL A 420 12.72 18.55 4.80
C VAL A 420 12.24 19.56 3.77
N THR A 421 10.97 19.98 3.85
CA THR A 421 10.39 21.05 3.02
C THR A 421 9.77 22.12 3.91
N LEU A 422 10.26 23.35 3.84
CA LEU A 422 9.60 24.50 4.46
C LEU A 422 9.11 25.44 3.35
N LYS A 423 7.83 25.82 3.40
CA LYS A 423 7.23 26.76 2.46
C LYS A 423 6.55 27.92 3.18
N ASN A 424 6.62 29.10 2.56
CA ASN A 424 5.81 30.25 2.95
C ASN A 424 5.99 30.68 4.42
N MET A 425 7.15 30.43 5.05
CA MET A 425 7.38 30.70 6.47
C MET A 425 8.14 32.02 6.72
N THR A 426 7.83 32.67 7.84
CA THR A 426 8.53 33.89 8.29
C THR A 426 9.35 33.61 9.56
N PHE A 427 10.59 34.09 9.57
CA PHE A 427 11.56 33.92 10.66
C PHE A 427 12.05 35.30 11.13
N THR A 428 11.44 35.86 12.17
CA THR A 428 11.72 37.24 12.65
C THR A 428 12.33 37.23 14.05
N ASN A 429 13.59 37.63 14.17
CA ASN A 429 14.38 37.42 15.39
C ASN A 429 14.38 35.93 15.80
N ALA A 430 14.36 35.01 14.84
CA ALA A 430 14.24 33.56 15.06
C ALA A 430 15.52 32.90 15.61
N ASN A 431 16.41 33.71 16.16
CA ASN A 431 17.64 33.38 16.86
C ASN A 431 18.14 34.67 17.53
N THR A 432 18.24 34.69 18.85
CA THR A 432 18.66 35.87 19.63
C THR A 432 19.85 35.61 20.56
N SER A 433 20.31 34.35 20.65
CA SER A 433 21.40 33.90 21.49
C SER A 433 22.74 33.99 20.76
N THR A 434 23.78 34.45 21.46
CA THR A 434 25.13 34.67 20.93
C THR A 434 25.93 33.37 20.76
N GLY A 435 25.38 32.40 20.03
CA GLY A 435 26.00 31.11 19.73
C GLY A 435 27.20 31.26 18.81
N VAL A 436 28.37 31.55 19.41
CA VAL A 436 29.58 31.99 18.69
C VAL A 436 30.11 30.90 17.75
N CYS A 437 30.15 31.22 16.45
CA CYS A 437 30.97 30.50 15.48
C CYS A 437 32.45 30.80 15.74
N SER A 438 33.09 30.04 16.62
CA SER A 438 34.35 30.46 17.27
C SER A 438 35.60 30.43 16.38
N THR A 439 35.67 29.56 15.36
CA THR A 439 36.70 29.63 14.30
C THR A 439 36.20 29.09 12.95
N PRO A 440 36.80 29.48 11.80
CA PRO A 440 36.44 28.99 10.47
C PRO A 440 36.75 27.50 10.19
N ALA A 441 37.62 26.89 11.02
CA ALA A 441 38.47 25.79 10.59
C ALA A 441 38.09 24.39 11.13
N ALA A 442 37.01 24.27 11.90
CA ALA A 442 36.59 23.00 12.52
C ALA A 442 35.14 22.62 12.21
N ASP A 443 34.15 23.18 12.92
CA ASP A 443 32.77 22.71 12.85
C ASP A 443 31.74 23.84 13.14
N ASN A 444 30.85 24.13 12.19
CA ASN A 444 29.73 25.07 12.37
C ASN A 444 28.50 24.44 13.06
N SER A 445 28.61 23.24 13.64
CA SER A 445 27.51 22.59 14.39
C SER A 445 27.05 23.38 15.62
N LEU A 446 27.92 24.21 16.19
CA LEU A 446 27.57 25.11 17.30
C LEU A 446 26.96 26.44 16.83
N CYS A 447 27.17 26.82 15.56
CA CYS A 447 26.55 28.01 14.98
C CYS A 447 25.03 27.88 14.99
N ASN A 448 24.38 28.74 15.77
CA ASN A 448 22.93 28.89 15.73
C ASN A 448 22.50 29.55 14.41
N GLY A 449 21.27 29.31 13.98
CA GLY A 449 20.67 29.96 12.81
C GLY A 449 19.16 30.08 12.95
N ALA A 450 18.53 30.96 12.17
CA ALA A 450 17.06 30.95 12.05
C ALA A 450 16.57 29.63 11.43
N ILE A 451 17.35 29.08 10.49
CA ILE A 451 17.27 27.68 10.07
C ILE A 451 18.65 27.03 10.30
N HIS A 452 18.70 25.88 10.96
CA HIS A 452 19.93 25.10 11.22
C HIS A 452 19.76 23.66 10.70
N LEU A 453 20.62 23.26 9.77
CA LEU A 453 20.58 21.97 9.07
C LEU A 453 21.90 21.24 9.28
N LYS A 454 21.88 20.08 9.93
CA LYS A 454 23.06 19.22 10.14
C LYS A 454 22.80 17.78 9.67
N THR A 455 23.64 17.26 8.78
CA THR A 455 23.52 15.88 8.27
C THR A 455 22.13 15.62 7.67
N VAL A 456 21.69 16.47 6.72
CA VAL A 456 20.35 16.39 6.12
C VAL A 456 20.43 15.99 4.65
N THR A 457 19.59 15.04 4.22
CA THR A 457 19.49 14.63 2.80
C THR A 457 18.13 15.02 2.22
N GLY A 458 18.14 15.94 1.26
CA GLY A 458 16.93 16.52 0.67
C GLY A 458 16.37 17.65 1.52
N VAL A 459 16.67 18.89 1.12
CA VAL A 459 16.13 20.12 1.72
C VAL A 459 15.51 20.98 0.63
N THR A 460 14.29 21.48 0.85
CA THR A 460 13.63 22.49 0.01
C THR A 460 13.10 23.63 0.87
N LEU A 461 13.51 24.85 0.56
CA LEU A 461 13.10 26.10 1.17
C LEU A 461 12.47 26.98 0.09
N ASP A 462 11.20 27.32 0.24
CA ASP A 462 10.39 27.97 -0.82
C ASP A 462 9.62 29.16 -0.23
N ASN A 463 9.83 30.38 -0.73
CA ASN A 463 9.17 31.59 -0.23
C ASN A 463 9.39 31.81 1.29
N ILE A 464 10.65 31.73 1.73
CA ILE A 464 11.06 31.93 3.13
C ILE A 464 11.48 33.38 3.33
N SER A 465 10.99 34.02 4.40
CA SER A 465 11.44 35.34 4.85
C SER A 465 12.24 35.22 6.15
N ILE A 466 13.46 35.75 6.21
CA ILE A 466 14.30 35.77 7.42
C ILE A 466 14.77 37.20 7.70
N THR A 467 14.48 37.70 8.91
CA THR A 467 14.83 39.06 9.35
C THR A 467 15.33 39.09 10.79
N GLY A 468 16.30 39.99 11.07
CA GLY A 468 16.66 40.37 12.44
C GLY A 468 17.29 39.29 13.31
N THR A 469 18.07 38.35 12.75
CA THR A 469 18.84 37.42 13.61
C THR A 469 19.90 38.18 14.39
N ASN A 470 19.90 38.06 15.72
CA ASN A 470 20.89 38.72 16.56
C ASN A 470 22.07 37.78 16.81
N ASN A 471 23.25 38.19 16.34
CA ASN A 471 24.54 37.55 16.56
C ASN A 471 24.71 36.15 15.96
N ALA A 472 24.02 35.86 14.87
CA ALA A 472 24.04 34.55 14.21
C ALA A 472 23.50 34.57 12.77
N THR A 473 23.76 33.50 12.02
CA THR A 473 23.43 33.41 10.58
C THR A 473 21.93 33.22 10.31
N GLY A 474 21.46 33.60 9.12
CA GLY A 474 20.11 33.30 8.65
C GLY A 474 19.91 31.79 8.48
N ILE A 475 20.72 31.16 7.62
CA ILE A 475 20.70 29.71 7.39
C ILE A 475 22.09 29.12 7.69
N ASN A 476 22.15 28.14 8.59
CA ASN A 476 23.33 27.35 8.88
C ASN A 476 23.19 25.94 8.27
N ILE A 477 24.20 25.50 7.52
CA ILE A 477 24.22 24.24 6.78
C ILE A 477 25.51 23.48 7.13
N ASN A 478 25.39 22.21 7.49
CA ASN A 478 26.49 21.30 7.83
C ASN A 478 26.22 19.92 7.22
N ASN A 479 27.07 19.44 6.31
CA ASN A 479 26.95 18.11 5.69
C ASN A 479 25.55 17.85 5.08
N VAL A 480 25.07 18.75 4.21
CA VAL A 480 23.74 18.63 3.58
C VAL A 480 23.87 18.16 2.13
N THR A 481 23.17 17.07 1.81
CA THR A 481 23.14 16.48 0.47
C THR A 481 21.82 16.82 -0.20
N THR A 482 21.87 17.49 -1.36
CA THR A 482 20.74 18.11 -2.08
C THR A 482 19.99 19.18 -1.27
N PHE A 483 20.16 20.44 -1.69
CA PHE A 483 19.58 21.62 -1.05
C PHE A 483 18.99 22.56 -2.11
N SER A 484 17.73 22.96 -1.96
CA SER A 484 17.09 23.97 -2.80
C SER A 484 16.57 25.12 -1.94
N LEU A 485 16.94 26.35 -2.29
CA LEU A 485 16.41 27.58 -1.72
C LEU A 485 15.87 28.46 -2.84
N LYS A 486 14.60 28.87 -2.78
CA LYS A 486 14.01 29.68 -3.86
C LYS A 486 12.97 30.68 -3.40
N ASN A 487 12.71 31.70 -4.22
CA ASN A 487 11.70 32.75 -3.99
C ASN A 487 11.86 33.48 -2.64
N SER A 488 13.05 33.44 -2.03
CA SER A 488 13.22 33.73 -0.59
C SER A 488 13.91 35.07 -0.34
N THR A 489 13.77 35.62 0.86
CA THR A 489 14.43 36.87 1.27
C THR A 489 15.06 36.72 2.66
N LEU A 490 16.36 36.95 2.74
CA LEU A 490 17.16 37.00 3.96
C LEU A 490 17.68 38.44 4.08
N THR A 491 17.39 39.16 5.16
CA THR A 491 17.79 40.57 5.29
C THR A 491 18.22 40.92 6.71
N GLY A 492 19.39 41.56 6.83
CA GLY A 492 19.93 41.98 8.12
C GLY A 492 20.46 40.84 8.99
N CYS A 493 20.71 39.66 8.42
CA CYS A 493 21.23 38.50 9.15
C CYS A 493 22.71 38.66 9.52
N GLY A 494 23.11 38.15 10.69
CA GLY A 494 24.51 38.05 11.11
C GLY A 494 24.78 38.63 12.50
N SER A 495 25.92 39.31 12.66
CA SER A 495 26.34 39.95 13.92
C SER A 495 27.11 41.24 13.69
N SER A 496 26.86 42.26 14.51
CA SER A 496 27.72 43.44 14.62
C SER A 496 28.98 43.23 15.48
N THR A 497 29.13 42.08 16.14
CA THR A 497 30.21 41.81 17.11
C THR A 497 30.95 40.49 16.92
N ALA A 498 30.39 39.51 16.20
CA ALA A 498 31.10 38.30 15.78
C ALA A 498 31.90 38.52 14.48
N ASN A 499 32.62 37.47 14.05
CA ASN A 499 33.43 37.49 12.85
C ASN A 499 32.61 37.74 11.57
N SER A 500 33.29 38.20 10.51
CA SER A 500 32.68 38.54 9.22
C SER A 500 32.13 37.34 8.44
N GLU A 501 32.25 36.11 8.94
CA GLU A 501 31.72 34.92 8.26
C GLU A 501 30.23 34.69 8.53
N VAL A 502 29.71 35.25 9.63
CA VAL A 502 28.34 35.04 10.10
C VAL A 502 27.41 36.11 9.53
N GLY A 503 26.75 35.79 8.42
CA GLY A 503 25.77 36.66 7.77
C GLY A 503 24.54 35.91 7.24
N GLY A 504 24.28 35.95 5.93
CA GLY A 504 23.07 35.38 5.32
C GLY A 504 23.02 33.85 5.39
N ILE A 505 23.94 33.18 4.69
CA ILE A 505 24.01 31.71 4.58
C ILE A 505 25.44 31.23 4.87
N TYR A 506 25.59 30.33 5.86
CA TYR A 506 26.83 29.63 6.17
C TYR A 506 26.67 28.15 5.80
N ALA A 507 27.52 27.62 4.91
CA ALA A 507 27.51 26.22 4.53
C ALA A 507 28.88 25.51 4.66
N LEU A 508 28.90 24.39 5.39
CA LEU A 508 29.97 23.41 5.34
C LEU A 508 29.47 22.14 4.63
N ASN A 509 30.26 21.68 3.65
CA ASN A 509 30.06 20.42 2.92
C ASN A 509 28.65 20.26 2.32
N LEU A 510 28.33 21.14 1.38
CA LEU A 510 27.20 20.92 0.47
C LEU A 510 27.56 19.83 -0.54
N GLY A 511 26.68 18.85 -0.73
CA GLY A 511 26.87 17.74 -1.68
C GLY A 511 25.62 17.43 -2.50
N GLY A 512 25.77 16.60 -3.53
CA GLY A 512 24.71 16.29 -4.48
C GLY A 512 24.36 17.48 -5.38
N THR A 513 23.13 17.52 -5.88
CA THR A 513 22.61 18.64 -6.69
C THR A 513 21.94 19.69 -5.81
N CYS A 514 22.43 20.91 -5.85
CA CYS A 514 21.97 22.04 -5.04
C CYS A 514 21.59 23.23 -5.91
N SER A 515 20.60 24.02 -5.45
CA SER A 515 20.07 25.18 -6.17
C SER A 515 19.77 26.34 -5.21
N ILE A 516 20.09 27.56 -5.65
CA ILE A 516 19.55 28.78 -5.07
C ILE A 516 18.97 29.60 -6.23
N THR A 517 17.67 29.91 -6.23
CA THR A 517 17.06 30.72 -7.31
C THR A 517 16.21 31.86 -6.79
N ASP A 518 16.13 32.98 -7.53
CA ASP A 518 15.14 34.04 -7.30
C ASP A 518 15.11 34.51 -5.84
N THR A 519 16.29 34.60 -5.21
CA THR A 519 16.45 34.75 -3.76
C THR A 519 17.33 35.95 -3.43
N ASN A 520 16.86 36.77 -2.49
CA ASN A 520 17.52 38.01 -2.07
C ASN A 520 18.21 37.81 -0.72
N VAL A 521 19.52 37.99 -0.64
CA VAL A 521 20.34 37.91 0.57
C VAL A 521 21.04 39.26 0.75
N ASN A 522 20.37 40.16 1.45
CA ASN A 522 20.68 41.58 1.46
C ASN A 522 21.14 42.05 2.85
N ASP A 523 22.01 43.07 2.87
CA ASP A 523 22.37 43.82 4.08
C ASP A 523 22.87 42.92 5.22
N SER A 524 23.60 41.85 4.87
CA SER A 524 24.17 40.90 5.83
C SER A 524 25.29 41.55 6.65
N TRP A 525 25.31 41.31 7.96
CA TRP A 525 26.31 41.87 8.86
C TRP A 525 27.71 41.25 8.72
N GLY A 526 27.80 40.08 8.10
CA GLY A 526 29.05 39.43 7.68
C GLY A 526 29.04 39.18 6.16
N ARG A 527 29.30 37.94 5.73
CA ARG A 527 29.19 37.50 4.33
C ARG A 527 27.74 37.18 3.95
N GLY A 528 27.35 37.48 2.71
CA GLY A 528 26.02 37.14 2.21
C GLY A 528 25.84 35.62 2.07
N PHE A 529 26.72 35.00 1.30
CA PHE A 529 26.88 33.55 1.20
C PHE A 529 28.34 33.15 1.47
N PHE A 530 28.54 32.19 2.37
CA PHE A 530 29.83 31.55 2.65
C PHE A 530 29.67 30.04 2.55
N ALA A 531 30.42 29.40 1.66
CA ALA A 531 30.50 27.94 1.57
C ALA A 531 31.95 27.43 1.64
N TYR A 532 32.15 26.31 2.34
CA TYR A 532 33.40 25.57 2.36
C TYR A 532 33.11 24.06 2.19
N ASN A 533 33.60 23.49 1.09
CA ASN A 533 33.63 22.06 0.81
C ASN A 533 35.07 21.55 0.99
N GLY A 534 35.24 20.35 1.56
CA GLY A 534 36.57 19.77 1.83
C GLY A 534 37.05 19.88 3.27
N ILE A 535 36.21 20.39 4.20
CA ILE A 535 36.58 20.54 5.61
C ILE A 535 36.43 19.21 6.36
N LEU A 536 37.18 19.04 7.47
CA LEU A 536 37.23 17.81 8.27
C LEU A 536 37.46 16.53 7.44
N SER A 537 38.32 16.62 6.41
CA SER A 537 38.63 15.57 5.42
C SER A 537 37.42 14.92 4.72
N THR A 538 36.23 15.52 4.81
CA THR A 538 35.07 15.14 4.01
C THR A 538 35.20 15.71 2.60
N ASN A 539 35.03 14.87 1.57
CA ASN A 539 35.28 15.24 0.17
C ASN A 539 33.99 15.11 -0.66
N PRO A 540 33.04 16.06 -0.52
CA PRO A 540 31.76 16.00 -1.22
C PRO A 540 31.94 16.12 -2.74
N THR A 541 30.99 15.53 -3.48
CA THR A 541 30.72 15.90 -4.87
C THR A 541 29.49 16.82 -4.88
N LEU A 542 29.61 18.02 -5.46
CA LEU A 542 28.60 19.07 -5.48
C LEU A 542 28.33 19.55 -6.91
N ASN A 543 27.05 19.73 -7.25
CA ASN A 543 26.60 20.49 -8.40
C ASN A 543 25.70 21.64 -7.90
N LEU A 544 26.26 22.84 -7.71
CA LEU A 544 25.54 24.02 -7.23
C LEU A 544 25.16 24.96 -8.39
N THR A 545 23.88 25.26 -8.52
CA THR A 545 23.35 26.29 -9.44
C THR A 545 22.81 27.48 -8.65
N VAL A 546 23.17 28.70 -9.03
CA VAL A 546 22.70 29.96 -8.43
C VAL A 546 22.19 30.86 -9.56
N THR A 547 20.89 31.16 -9.58
CA THR A 547 20.25 31.84 -10.72
C THR A 547 19.24 32.91 -10.31
N GLY A 548 19.37 34.12 -10.83
CA GLY A 548 18.41 35.22 -10.56
C GLY A 548 18.44 35.74 -9.12
N CYS A 549 19.48 35.41 -8.36
CA CYS A 549 19.62 35.79 -6.95
C CYS A 549 20.29 37.16 -6.78
N GLN A 550 20.06 37.78 -5.63
CA GLN A 550 20.76 38.99 -5.20
C GLN A 550 21.54 38.66 -3.93
N PHE A 551 22.85 38.93 -3.90
CA PHE A 551 23.71 38.84 -2.73
C PHE A 551 24.40 40.19 -2.61
N LYS A 552 23.86 41.11 -1.80
CA LYS A 552 24.32 42.51 -1.84
C LYS A 552 24.28 43.26 -0.53
N ASN A 553 24.83 44.46 -0.56
CA ASN A 553 24.81 45.45 0.52
C ASN A 553 25.57 45.03 1.78
N SER A 554 26.54 44.11 1.72
CA SER A 554 27.41 43.87 2.88
C SER A 554 28.18 45.13 3.31
N PHE A 555 28.48 46.04 2.35
CA PHE A 555 29.07 47.34 2.62
C PHE A 555 28.28 48.18 3.63
N ASN A 556 26.95 48.08 3.64
CA ASN A 556 26.08 48.84 4.54
C ASN A 556 26.24 48.46 6.03
N LYS A 557 27.06 47.44 6.36
CA LYS A 557 27.27 46.93 7.72
C LYS A 557 28.72 47.08 8.18
N ALA A 558 28.90 47.21 9.50
CA ALA A 558 30.22 47.41 10.10
C ALA A 558 31.19 46.24 9.80
N ASN A 559 30.75 45.00 10.01
CA ASN A 559 31.57 43.78 9.86
C ASN A 559 31.32 43.04 8.52
N GLY A 560 30.59 43.66 7.59
CA GLY A 560 30.22 43.02 6.33
C GLY A 560 31.44 42.67 5.47
N GLY A 561 31.40 41.52 4.79
CA GLY A 561 32.53 40.98 4.03
C GLY A 561 32.19 40.78 2.55
N ASN A 562 32.65 39.67 1.98
CA ASN A 562 32.25 39.22 0.64
C ASN A 562 30.72 39.02 0.53
N ASN A 563 30.14 39.45 -0.59
CA ASN A 563 28.73 39.16 -0.88
C ASN A 563 28.52 37.66 -1.13
N PHE A 564 29.36 37.05 -1.97
CA PHE A 564 29.36 35.60 -2.18
C PHE A 564 30.79 35.06 -2.18
N ILE A 565 31.04 34.02 -1.38
CA ILE A 565 32.29 33.26 -1.41
C ILE A 565 32.04 31.75 -1.35
N PHE A 566 32.68 31.01 -2.25
CA PHE A 566 32.75 29.55 -2.23
C PHE A 566 34.21 29.09 -2.10
N GLN A 567 34.42 28.02 -1.33
CA GLN A 567 35.73 27.43 -1.09
C GLN A 567 35.71 25.91 -1.33
N GLY A 568 36.63 25.38 -2.12
CA GLY A 568 36.75 23.96 -2.45
C GLY A 568 38.15 23.42 -2.16
N TYR A 569 38.27 22.63 -1.08
CA TYR A 569 39.53 22.06 -0.58
C TYR A 569 39.45 20.52 -0.51
N GLY A 570 40.44 19.88 0.12
CA GLY A 570 40.55 18.42 0.18
C GLY A 570 40.68 17.81 -1.22
N SER A 571 40.01 16.69 -1.45
CA SER A 571 39.78 16.10 -2.78
C SER A 571 38.31 16.24 -3.22
N SER A 572 37.63 17.31 -2.79
CA SER A 572 36.24 17.60 -3.20
C SER A 572 36.09 17.81 -4.70
N ASN A 573 34.90 17.54 -5.24
CA ASN A 573 34.56 17.69 -6.65
C ASN A 573 33.38 18.66 -6.80
N ASN A 574 33.61 19.86 -7.32
CA ASN A 574 32.63 20.96 -7.26
C ASN A 574 32.32 21.51 -8.66
N THR A 575 31.07 21.39 -9.10
CA THR A 575 30.55 22.11 -10.27
C THR A 575 29.70 23.28 -9.78
N LEU A 576 30.05 24.50 -10.19
CA LEU A 576 29.39 25.75 -9.82
C LEU A 576 28.85 26.45 -11.08
N THR A 577 27.56 26.79 -11.10
CA THR A 577 26.94 27.59 -12.17
C THR A 577 26.25 28.81 -11.57
N LEU A 578 26.74 30.00 -11.88
CA LEU A 578 26.25 31.28 -11.37
C LEU A 578 25.74 32.12 -12.56
N LYS A 579 24.42 32.35 -12.68
CA LYS A 579 23.80 33.05 -13.83
C LYS A 579 22.81 34.13 -13.42
N GLY A 580 22.84 35.29 -14.08
CA GLY A 580 21.82 36.33 -13.92
C GLY A 580 21.71 36.90 -12.49
N ASN A 581 22.77 36.80 -11.68
CA ASN A 581 22.76 37.24 -10.28
C ASN A 581 23.34 38.65 -10.10
N ASP A 582 22.92 39.31 -9.02
CA ASP A 582 23.45 40.61 -8.58
C ASP A 582 24.32 40.42 -7.31
N PHE A 583 25.63 40.59 -7.44
CA PHE A 583 26.61 40.52 -6.36
C PHE A 583 27.10 41.91 -5.89
N SER A 584 26.31 42.98 -6.12
CA SER A 584 26.75 44.38 -5.98
C SER A 584 26.91 44.91 -4.55
N ASN A 585 27.62 46.03 -4.39
CA ASN A 585 27.74 46.77 -3.13
C ASN A 585 28.38 45.92 -1.99
N ALA A 586 29.43 45.18 -2.35
CA ALA A 586 30.26 44.42 -1.43
C ALA A 586 31.24 45.34 -0.66
N LYS A 587 31.70 44.88 0.52
CA LYS A 587 32.78 45.54 1.27
C LYS A 587 34.18 45.04 0.90
N GLU A 588 34.32 43.72 0.78
CA GLU A 588 35.56 43.05 0.36
C GLU A 588 35.50 42.79 -1.17
N TYR A 589 34.98 41.63 -1.59
CA TYR A 589 34.77 41.25 -2.99
C TYR A 589 33.28 40.99 -3.29
N GLY A 590 32.85 41.26 -4.52
CA GLY A 590 31.53 40.84 -5.01
C GLY A 590 31.41 39.31 -5.05
N LEU A 591 32.36 38.66 -5.72
CA LEU A 591 32.39 37.21 -5.89
C LEU A 591 33.82 36.65 -5.69
N THR A 592 33.98 35.73 -4.74
CA THR A 592 35.26 35.05 -4.45
C THR A 592 35.13 33.54 -4.57
N LEU A 593 36.04 32.89 -5.28
CA LEU A 593 36.08 31.45 -5.51
C LEU A 593 37.48 30.91 -5.22
N ASN A 594 37.67 30.25 -4.08
CA ASN A 594 38.99 29.75 -3.66
C ASN A 594 39.06 28.22 -3.76
N PHE A 595 40.11 27.69 -4.39
CA PHE A 595 40.31 26.27 -4.58
C PHE A 595 41.68 25.81 -4.06
N GLY A 596 41.74 24.58 -3.54
CA GLY A 596 42.95 24.02 -2.96
C GLY A 596 42.91 22.53 -2.71
N GLY A 597 43.94 22.02 -2.03
CA GLY A 597 44.16 20.58 -1.87
C GLY A 597 44.40 19.92 -3.24
N SER A 598 43.73 18.80 -3.48
CA SER A 598 43.65 18.07 -4.76
C SER A 598 42.24 18.11 -5.37
N SER A 599 41.46 19.14 -5.03
CA SER A 599 40.07 19.29 -5.49
C SER A 599 39.95 19.44 -7.01
N THR A 600 38.83 18.99 -7.57
CA THR A 600 38.48 19.14 -8.98
C THR A 600 37.28 20.07 -9.09
N ASN A 601 37.40 21.14 -9.87
CA ASN A 601 36.42 22.23 -9.87
C ASN A 601 36.04 22.63 -11.30
N ASN A 602 34.75 22.78 -11.56
CA ASN A 602 34.19 23.25 -12.83
C ASN A 602 33.32 24.47 -12.55
N VAL A 603 33.67 25.63 -13.11
CA VAL A 603 33.09 26.93 -12.74
C VAL A 603 32.52 27.63 -13.97
N GLN A 604 31.25 28.03 -13.89
CA GLN A 604 30.56 28.80 -14.91
C GLN A 604 30.02 30.08 -14.26
N VAL A 605 30.71 31.21 -14.47
CA VAL A 605 30.27 32.55 -14.07
C VAL A 605 29.68 33.25 -15.30
N GLY A 606 28.38 33.41 -15.30
CA GLY A 606 27.61 33.91 -16.42
C GLY A 606 27.30 32.79 -17.42
N GLY A 607 27.21 33.09 -18.71
CA GLY A 607 26.91 32.10 -19.72
C GLY A 607 26.80 32.66 -21.13
N ASN A 608 26.51 31.80 -22.09
CA ASN A 608 26.53 32.16 -23.51
C ASN A 608 25.41 33.15 -23.89
N LEU A 609 24.31 33.22 -23.14
CA LEU A 609 23.25 34.22 -23.34
C LEU A 609 23.60 35.50 -22.57
N VAL A 610 23.22 36.67 -23.11
CA VAL A 610 23.41 37.95 -22.37
C VAL A 610 22.62 37.95 -21.06
N ALA A 611 21.43 37.34 -21.05
CA ALA A 611 20.61 37.16 -19.85
C ALA A 611 21.20 36.17 -18.81
N ASP A 612 22.24 35.39 -19.15
CA ASP A 612 22.99 34.61 -18.15
C ASP A 612 23.97 35.50 -17.35
N GLY A 613 24.27 36.72 -17.80
CA GLY A 613 25.31 37.57 -17.22
C GLY A 613 25.05 38.00 -15.78
N ASN A 614 26.06 37.91 -14.91
CA ASN A 614 25.98 38.43 -13.54
C ASN A 614 26.48 39.88 -13.47
N ILE A 615 26.03 40.60 -12.45
CA ILE A 615 26.56 41.91 -12.04
C ILE A 615 27.47 41.69 -10.82
N ILE A 616 28.74 42.08 -10.91
CA ILE A 616 29.77 41.84 -9.89
C ILE A 616 30.45 43.17 -9.57
N ASN A 617 29.74 44.04 -8.84
CA ASN A 617 30.16 45.42 -8.61
C ASN A 617 30.55 45.67 -7.14
N ALA A 618 31.80 46.06 -6.92
CA ALA A 618 32.26 46.65 -5.67
C ALA A 618 31.43 47.89 -5.28
N ALA A 619 31.36 48.20 -3.98
CA ALA A 619 30.68 49.41 -3.50
C ALA A 619 31.45 50.67 -3.93
N VAL A 620 30.79 51.57 -4.68
CA VAL A 620 31.43 52.78 -5.25
C VAL A 620 32.06 53.71 -4.21
N SER A 621 31.61 53.65 -2.96
CA SER A 621 32.08 54.42 -1.80
C SER A 621 32.91 53.62 -0.80
N SER A 622 33.34 52.40 -1.14
CA SER A 622 34.22 51.57 -0.31
C SER A 622 35.64 51.52 -0.89
N PRO A 623 36.62 52.27 -0.36
CA PRO A 623 38.00 52.18 -0.85
C PRO A 623 38.54 50.75 -0.73
N GLY A 624 39.09 50.21 -1.81
CA GLY A 624 39.74 48.88 -1.81
C GLY A 624 38.86 47.68 -2.11
N SER A 625 37.58 47.85 -2.48
CA SER A 625 36.69 46.74 -2.84
C SER A 625 36.86 46.29 -4.30
N ASN A 626 36.79 44.97 -4.51
CA ASN A 626 37.17 44.29 -5.75
C ASN A 626 35.97 43.56 -6.39
N GLY A 627 36.06 43.26 -7.69
CA GLY A 627 35.00 42.57 -8.43
C GLY A 627 34.99 41.06 -8.21
N LEU A 628 35.61 40.32 -9.14
CA LEU A 628 35.76 38.87 -9.12
C LEU A 628 37.18 38.45 -8.71
N SER A 629 37.29 37.50 -7.78
CA SER A 629 38.53 36.76 -7.51
C SER A 629 38.30 35.25 -7.64
N LEU A 630 39.16 34.57 -8.40
CA LEU A 630 39.19 33.11 -8.54
C LEU A 630 40.62 32.63 -8.31
N GLN A 631 40.89 31.97 -7.17
CA GLN A 631 42.24 31.55 -6.79
C GLN A 631 42.33 30.03 -6.69
N SER A 632 43.45 29.47 -7.15
CA SER A 632 43.79 28.04 -7.09
C SER A 632 45.09 27.83 -6.32
N THR A 633 45.15 26.79 -5.50
CA THR A 633 46.31 26.43 -4.66
C THR A 633 46.55 24.91 -4.66
N GLY A 634 47.71 24.47 -4.17
CA GLY A 634 48.04 23.04 -4.08
C GLY A 634 48.03 22.33 -5.44
N THR A 635 47.55 21.08 -5.47
CA THR A 635 47.41 20.26 -6.69
C THR A 635 46.03 20.38 -7.35
N SER A 636 45.20 21.34 -6.93
CA SER A 636 43.80 21.44 -7.42
C SER A 636 43.70 21.71 -8.92
N THR A 637 42.65 21.20 -9.53
CA THR A 637 42.35 21.37 -10.96
C THR A 637 41.09 22.21 -11.11
N VAL A 638 41.16 23.27 -11.93
CA VAL A 638 40.01 24.17 -12.15
C VAL A 638 39.76 24.40 -13.64
N ASN A 639 38.57 24.03 -14.11
CA ASN A 639 38.02 24.50 -15.37
C ASN A 639 37.11 25.71 -15.09
N TYR A 640 37.29 26.84 -15.77
CA TYR A 640 36.43 28.01 -15.57
C TYR A 640 35.97 28.66 -16.87
N ASN A 641 34.79 29.27 -16.85
CA ASN A 641 34.28 30.20 -17.85
C ASN A 641 33.72 31.43 -17.14
N VAL A 642 34.14 32.63 -17.54
CA VAL A 642 33.61 33.93 -17.11
C VAL A 642 33.10 34.62 -18.37
N ILE A 643 31.78 34.56 -18.63
CA ILE A 643 31.18 34.94 -19.91
C ILE A 643 29.97 35.87 -19.75
N ASN A 644 29.93 36.97 -20.52
CA ASN A 644 28.84 37.95 -20.58
C ASN A 644 28.53 38.68 -19.24
N ASN A 645 29.47 38.76 -18.29
CA ASN A 645 29.25 39.44 -17.00
C ASN A 645 29.56 40.93 -17.07
N THR A 646 29.00 41.70 -16.13
CA THR A 646 29.44 43.07 -15.81
C THR A 646 30.23 43.01 -14.49
N LEU A 647 31.47 43.52 -14.49
CA LEU A 647 32.34 43.55 -13.33
C LEU A 647 32.83 44.98 -13.08
N LYS A 648 32.85 45.40 -11.81
CA LYS A 648 33.37 46.72 -11.42
C LYS A 648 34.13 46.66 -10.10
N SER A 649 35.32 47.25 -10.05
CA SER A 649 35.99 47.57 -8.78
C SER A 649 35.63 48.98 -8.29
N SER A 650 35.94 49.27 -7.04
CA SER A 650 35.80 50.61 -6.46
C SER A 650 37.06 51.44 -6.68
N PHE A 651 37.00 52.71 -6.29
CA PHE A 651 38.20 53.51 -6.00
C PHE A 651 39.12 52.75 -5.01
N ASN A 652 40.44 52.89 -5.18
CA ASN A 652 41.48 52.10 -4.50
C ASN A 652 41.38 50.56 -4.61
N GLY A 653 40.47 49.99 -5.41
CA GLY A 653 40.44 48.54 -5.66
C GLY A 653 41.70 48.07 -6.40
N SER A 654 42.19 46.87 -6.07
CA SER A 654 43.39 46.28 -6.67
C SER A 654 43.09 45.55 -7.98
N PHE A 655 41.92 44.92 -8.10
CA PHE A 655 41.55 44.13 -9.28
C PHE A 655 40.04 44.16 -9.56
N THR A 656 39.67 44.23 -10.84
CA THR A 656 38.27 44.02 -11.27
C THR A 656 37.99 42.55 -11.55
N CYS A 657 38.91 41.86 -12.22
CA CYS A 657 38.89 40.41 -12.44
C CYS A 657 40.28 39.82 -12.19
N ASN A 658 40.44 39.02 -11.13
CA ASN A 658 41.70 38.35 -10.77
C ASN A 658 41.53 36.83 -10.78
N ILE A 659 42.33 36.13 -11.60
CA ILE A 659 42.33 34.67 -11.70
C ILE A 659 43.77 34.14 -11.58
N GLY A 660 44.15 33.64 -10.40
CA GLY A 660 45.53 33.24 -10.08
C GLY A 660 45.66 31.77 -9.69
N ASN A 661 46.63 31.06 -10.28
CA ASN A 661 47.01 29.72 -9.85
C ASN A 661 48.34 29.75 -9.09
N GLN A 662 48.31 29.46 -7.79
CA GLN A 662 49.45 29.58 -6.86
C GLN A 662 50.02 28.22 -6.42
N GLY A 663 49.66 27.13 -7.12
CA GLY A 663 49.99 25.76 -6.73
C GLY A 663 50.95 25.02 -7.67
N THR A 664 50.83 23.69 -7.68
CA THR A 664 51.34 22.75 -8.70
C THR A 664 50.21 22.23 -9.61
N GLY A 665 48.96 22.57 -9.29
CA GLY A 665 47.76 22.23 -10.04
C GLY A 665 47.63 22.94 -11.39
N THR A 666 46.55 22.63 -12.12
CA THR A 666 46.29 23.17 -13.47
C THR A 666 44.96 23.92 -13.53
N MET A 667 45.00 25.17 -13.97
CA MET A 667 43.81 25.95 -14.33
C MET A 667 43.66 26.08 -15.85
N LYS A 668 42.43 25.92 -16.34
CA LYS A 668 42.06 26.14 -17.75
C LYS A 668 40.77 26.94 -17.85
N GLY A 669 40.70 27.99 -18.65
CA GLY A 669 39.44 28.71 -18.75
C GLY A 669 39.32 29.85 -19.76
N ARG A 670 38.19 30.53 -19.71
CA ARG A 670 37.79 31.60 -20.64
C ARG A 670 37.29 32.83 -19.88
N ILE A 671 37.63 34.02 -20.36
CA ILE A 671 37.16 35.32 -19.87
C ILE A 671 36.67 36.07 -21.11
N ASN A 672 35.42 35.85 -21.52
CA ASN A 672 34.93 36.28 -22.84
C ASN A 672 33.70 37.19 -22.77
N ASN A 673 33.66 38.23 -23.61
CA ASN A 673 32.52 39.15 -23.78
C ASN A 673 32.10 39.91 -22.51
N ASN A 674 32.95 40.07 -21.50
CA ASN A 674 32.60 40.76 -20.25
C ASN A 674 32.76 42.28 -20.38
N THR A 675 31.99 43.04 -19.59
CA THR A 675 32.18 44.49 -19.38
C THR A 675 32.90 44.70 -18.05
N ILE A 676 33.97 45.49 -18.04
CA ILE A 676 34.94 45.62 -16.95
C ILE A 676 35.25 47.10 -16.70
N ASP A 677 35.11 47.55 -15.46
CA ASP A 677 35.27 48.95 -15.02
C ASP A 677 36.16 49.03 -13.76
N GLY A 678 37.34 49.65 -13.89
CA GLY A 678 38.36 49.78 -12.83
C GLY A 678 38.08 50.82 -11.74
N GLY A 679 36.89 51.44 -11.74
CA GLY A 679 36.48 52.41 -10.74
C GLY A 679 36.98 53.84 -10.99
N GLY A 680 37.99 54.04 -11.85
CA GLY A 680 38.46 55.35 -12.30
C GLY A 680 39.66 55.91 -11.54
N ILE A 681 39.98 57.18 -11.85
CA ILE A 681 41.23 57.86 -11.48
C ILE A 681 41.53 57.73 -9.99
N GLY A 682 42.74 57.24 -9.68
CA GLY A 682 43.29 57.16 -8.33
C GLY A 682 43.21 55.78 -7.67
N SER A 683 42.50 54.79 -8.22
CA SER A 683 42.72 53.39 -7.86
C SER A 683 44.09 52.89 -8.38
N SER A 684 44.52 51.70 -7.99
CA SER A 684 45.68 50.99 -8.56
C SER A 684 45.25 49.71 -9.30
N CYS A 685 44.08 49.75 -9.92
CA CYS A 685 43.33 48.57 -10.32
C CYS A 685 43.85 47.92 -11.62
N ASN A 686 43.97 46.59 -11.60
CA ASN A 686 44.11 45.77 -12.81
C ASN A 686 42.72 45.40 -13.35
N GLY A 687 42.52 45.53 -14.67
CA GLY A 687 41.27 45.15 -15.34
C GLY A 687 41.06 43.63 -15.34
N ILE A 688 41.90 42.92 -16.09
CA ILE A 688 42.03 41.46 -16.03
C ILE A 688 43.44 41.09 -15.57
N SER A 689 43.55 40.31 -14.51
CA SER A 689 44.80 39.78 -13.99
C SER A 689 44.74 38.25 -14.07
N VAL A 690 45.58 37.63 -14.91
CA VAL A 690 45.69 36.16 -15.02
C VAL A 690 47.12 35.74 -14.73
N ALA A 691 47.29 34.78 -13.82
CA ALA A 691 48.63 34.44 -13.33
C ALA A 691 48.85 32.95 -13.00
N ALA A 692 50.11 32.54 -13.09
CA ALA A 692 50.64 31.26 -12.62
C ALA A 692 51.87 31.52 -11.72
N TYR A 693 51.82 31.09 -10.45
CA TYR A 693 52.91 31.26 -9.49
C TYR A 693 53.60 29.95 -9.12
N GLY A 694 54.90 30.01 -8.83
CA GLY A 694 55.70 28.89 -8.34
C GLY A 694 55.84 27.77 -9.37
N ASN A 695 54.98 26.74 -9.29
CA ASN A 695 55.00 25.58 -10.19
C ASN A 695 53.65 25.35 -10.91
N ALA A 696 52.83 26.40 -10.97
CA ALA A 696 51.48 26.35 -11.50
C ALA A 696 51.43 26.27 -13.03
N LYS A 697 50.35 25.69 -13.56
CA LYS A 697 49.99 25.78 -14.99
C LYS A 697 48.67 26.49 -15.13
N HIS A 698 48.60 27.52 -15.97
CA HIS A 698 47.37 28.27 -16.22
C HIS A 698 47.23 28.58 -17.71
N ILE A 699 46.18 28.05 -18.34
CA ILE A 699 45.87 28.22 -19.76
C ILE A 699 44.56 28.98 -19.88
N THR A 700 44.56 30.14 -20.54
CA THR A 700 43.38 31.02 -20.61
C THR A 700 43.14 31.62 -21.99
N GLU A 701 41.88 31.97 -22.24
CA GLU A 701 41.39 32.67 -23.42
C GLU A 701 40.64 33.93 -22.95
N ILE A 702 40.99 35.09 -23.51
CA ILE A 702 40.49 36.40 -23.13
C ILE A 702 40.02 37.12 -24.40
N LEU A 703 38.73 37.00 -24.72
CA LEU A 703 38.15 37.46 -25.99
C LEU A 703 37.05 38.50 -25.84
N ASN A 704 37.05 39.50 -26.73
CA ASN A 704 35.95 40.46 -26.92
C ASN A 704 35.51 41.24 -25.66
N ASN A 705 36.32 41.34 -24.61
CA ASN A 705 35.95 42.08 -23.41
C ASN A 705 36.02 43.59 -23.65
N THR A 706 35.14 44.34 -22.99
CA THR A 706 35.19 45.81 -22.96
C THR A 706 35.71 46.25 -21.60
N ILE A 707 36.93 46.78 -21.58
CA ILE A 707 37.70 47.13 -20.38
C ILE A 707 37.86 48.65 -20.34
N THR A 708 37.49 49.25 -19.21
CA THR A 708 37.37 50.72 -19.04
C THR A 708 37.85 51.18 -17.66
N ASN A 709 38.21 52.46 -17.54
CA ASN A 709 38.51 53.14 -16.27
C ASN A 709 39.65 52.49 -15.45
N ILE A 710 40.55 51.76 -16.12
CA ILE A 710 41.69 51.07 -15.50
C ILE A 710 42.85 52.05 -15.27
N THR A 711 43.49 51.96 -14.11
CA THR A 711 44.58 52.83 -13.65
C THR A 711 45.93 52.14 -13.50
N ASN A 712 46.01 50.82 -13.66
CA ASN A 712 47.26 50.07 -13.60
C ASN A 712 47.42 49.23 -14.88
N TYR A 713 47.22 47.90 -14.82
CA TYR A 713 47.30 47.01 -15.98
C TYR A 713 45.93 46.75 -16.61
N GLY A 714 45.76 46.99 -17.91
CA GLY A 714 44.53 46.66 -18.65
C GLY A 714 44.22 45.15 -18.64
N ILE A 715 45.17 44.37 -19.18
CA ILE A 715 45.24 42.92 -19.08
C ILE A 715 46.68 42.54 -18.72
N VAL A 716 46.92 41.79 -17.65
CA VAL A 716 48.25 41.25 -17.30
C VAL A 716 48.24 39.73 -17.29
N SER A 717 49.24 39.13 -17.94
CA SER A 717 49.49 37.70 -18.06
C SER A 717 50.84 37.34 -17.44
N GLU A 718 50.81 36.83 -16.21
CA GLU A 718 52.00 36.65 -15.37
C GLU A 718 52.38 35.18 -15.14
N ALA A 719 53.66 34.84 -15.31
CA ALA A 719 54.29 33.66 -14.73
C ALA A 719 55.38 34.13 -13.74
N ASN A 720 55.27 33.80 -12.46
CA ASN A 720 56.14 34.38 -11.41
C ASN A 720 56.58 33.29 -10.40
N ASP A 721 57.83 33.30 -9.95
CA ASP A 721 58.32 32.25 -9.04
C ASP A 721 57.92 32.46 -7.57
N ASN A 722 57.37 33.61 -7.21
CA ASN A 722 56.99 34.00 -5.85
C ASN A 722 58.15 33.83 -4.85
N ASN A 723 59.37 34.16 -5.29
CA ASN A 723 60.63 34.08 -4.54
C ASN A 723 61.06 32.65 -4.14
N ALA A 724 60.58 31.61 -4.83
CA ALA A 724 61.02 30.22 -4.63
C ALA A 724 61.16 29.49 -5.98
N THR A 725 62.22 28.69 -6.16
CA THR A 725 62.56 28.06 -7.45
C THR A 725 61.36 27.39 -8.11
N GLY A 726 60.96 27.92 -9.27
CA GLY A 726 59.66 27.65 -9.88
C GLY A 726 59.73 27.25 -11.35
N THR A 727 58.70 26.54 -11.82
CA THR A 727 58.49 26.12 -13.21
C THR A 727 57.14 26.60 -13.77
N ALA A 728 56.62 27.70 -13.20
CA ALA A 728 55.30 28.22 -13.55
C ALA A 728 55.18 28.54 -15.04
N ARG A 729 54.05 28.13 -15.63
CA ARG A 729 53.70 28.39 -17.02
C ARG A 729 52.32 29.01 -17.15
N MET A 730 52.30 30.20 -17.73
CA MET A 730 51.11 30.94 -18.14
C MET A 730 50.98 30.86 -19.66
N ASP A 731 49.81 30.47 -20.17
CA ASP A 731 49.45 30.51 -21.59
C ASP A 731 48.17 31.33 -21.76
N ALA A 732 48.21 32.43 -22.52
CA ALA A 732 47.08 33.35 -22.70
C ALA A 732 46.80 33.65 -24.18
N THR A 733 45.56 33.46 -24.62
CA THR A 733 45.09 33.98 -25.92
C THR A 733 44.32 35.28 -25.68
N ILE A 734 44.88 36.42 -26.10
CA ILE A 734 44.37 37.77 -25.77
C ILE A 734 43.95 38.47 -27.07
N LYS A 735 42.66 38.41 -27.45
CA LYS A 735 42.20 38.92 -28.76
C LYS A 735 40.90 39.69 -28.74
N ASN A 736 40.78 40.63 -29.68
CA ASN A 736 39.57 41.42 -29.94
C ASN A 736 39.05 42.24 -28.73
N ASN A 737 39.84 42.43 -27.67
CA ASN A 737 39.42 43.20 -26.50
C ASN A 737 39.48 44.70 -26.81
N THR A 738 38.54 45.47 -26.27
CA THR A 738 38.57 46.94 -26.30
C THR A 738 39.05 47.43 -24.93
N ILE A 739 40.19 48.12 -24.89
CA ILE A 739 40.90 48.45 -23.64
C ILE A 739 41.12 49.97 -23.54
N ASN A 740 40.42 50.60 -22.61
CA ASN A 740 40.45 52.05 -22.38
C ASN A 740 40.98 52.35 -20.98
N LEU A 741 42.25 52.74 -20.88
CA LEU A 741 42.89 53.14 -19.62
C LEU A 741 42.67 54.64 -19.33
N VAL A 742 42.88 55.05 -18.08
CA VAL A 742 43.00 56.47 -17.71
C VAL A 742 44.47 56.93 -17.67
N THR A 743 44.69 58.24 -17.55
CA THR A 743 46.01 58.87 -17.41
C THR A 743 46.84 58.24 -16.28
N ASN A 744 48.15 58.10 -16.50
CA ASN A 744 49.12 57.47 -15.59
C ASN A 744 48.93 55.96 -15.32
N ALA A 745 48.19 55.24 -16.16
CA ALA A 745 48.17 53.78 -16.14
C ALA A 745 49.50 53.15 -16.60
N TYR A 746 49.69 51.85 -16.36
CA TYR A 746 50.96 51.18 -16.64
C TYR A 746 51.07 50.76 -18.11
N ALA A 747 50.21 49.82 -18.53
CA ALA A 747 50.12 49.30 -19.89
C ALA A 747 48.72 48.72 -20.20
N HIS A 748 48.35 48.64 -21.48
CA HIS A 748 47.07 48.06 -21.92
C HIS A 748 47.10 46.54 -21.88
N VAL A 749 48.23 45.94 -22.28
CA VAL A 749 48.48 44.49 -22.21
C VAL A 749 49.92 44.26 -21.75
N SER A 750 50.10 43.41 -20.75
CA SER A 750 51.41 43.01 -20.21
C SER A 750 51.60 41.50 -20.25
N VAL A 751 52.76 41.05 -20.70
CA VAL A 751 53.15 39.63 -20.73
C VAL A 751 54.45 39.46 -19.94
N ILE A 752 54.33 38.91 -18.74
CA ILE A 752 55.35 38.98 -17.70
C ILE A 752 55.81 37.58 -17.30
N ALA A 753 57.13 37.35 -17.28
CA ALA A 753 57.78 36.19 -16.69
C ALA A 753 58.81 36.67 -15.64
N VAL A 754 58.55 36.44 -14.34
CA VAL A 754 59.31 37.01 -13.21
C VAL A 754 59.96 35.93 -12.35
N GLY A 755 61.21 35.59 -12.68
CA GLY A 755 62.07 34.70 -11.92
C GLY A 755 63.01 35.50 -11.02
N ASN A 756 62.61 35.73 -9.77
CA ASN A 756 63.45 36.39 -8.75
C ASN A 756 64.61 35.49 -8.32
N VAL A 757 64.40 34.16 -8.37
CA VAL A 757 65.44 33.14 -8.26
C VAL A 757 65.97 32.83 -9.65
N SER A 758 67.24 33.13 -9.92
CA SER A 758 67.88 33.02 -11.25
C SER A 758 67.83 31.63 -11.90
N ALA A 759 67.56 30.58 -11.10
CA ALA A 759 67.40 29.22 -11.58
C ALA A 759 66.03 28.92 -12.22
N SER A 760 64.97 29.67 -11.92
CA SER A 760 63.57 29.38 -12.29
C SER A 760 63.31 29.44 -13.81
N PRO A 761 63.01 28.31 -14.51
CA PRO A 761 62.65 28.33 -15.93
C PRO A 761 61.16 28.65 -16.15
N LEU A 762 60.78 29.91 -15.92
CA LEU A 762 59.39 30.36 -16.08
C LEU A 762 59.02 30.63 -17.53
N ILE A 763 57.75 30.39 -17.89
CA ILE A 763 57.22 30.64 -19.24
C ILE A 763 55.93 31.47 -19.18
N SER A 764 55.91 32.65 -19.79
CA SER A 764 54.68 33.39 -20.09
C SER A 764 54.47 33.46 -21.60
N ALA A 765 53.45 32.76 -22.11
CA ALA A 765 53.18 32.60 -23.53
C ALA A 765 51.89 33.31 -23.92
N ALA A 766 51.93 34.19 -24.91
CA ALA A 766 50.80 35.03 -25.31
C ALA A 766 50.51 35.00 -26.82
N ASN A 767 49.25 34.73 -27.19
CA ASN A 767 48.74 34.75 -28.55
C ASN A 767 47.83 35.96 -28.75
N ILE A 768 48.39 37.04 -29.32
CA ILE A 768 47.83 38.40 -29.28
C ILE A 768 47.31 38.81 -30.66
N GLY A 769 46.20 39.53 -30.73
CA GLY A 769 45.78 40.23 -31.95
C GLY A 769 44.34 40.75 -31.95
N GLY A 770 44.05 41.73 -32.81
CA GLY A 770 42.74 42.35 -32.95
C GLY A 770 42.29 43.24 -31.79
N ASN A 771 43.11 43.42 -30.75
CA ASN A 771 42.76 44.28 -29.62
C ASN A 771 42.79 45.76 -30.04
N THR A 772 41.91 46.56 -29.45
CA THR A 772 41.75 48.00 -29.71
C THR A 772 42.03 48.79 -28.43
N THR A 773 42.87 49.82 -28.52
CA THR A 773 43.28 50.65 -27.36
C THR A 773 43.05 52.14 -27.58
N ASN A 774 42.79 52.91 -26.52
CA ASN A 774 42.62 54.37 -26.62
C ASN A 774 43.93 55.12 -26.95
N SER A 775 43.81 56.33 -27.50
CA SER A 775 44.92 57.12 -28.06
C SER A 775 44.75 58.62 -27.84
N PRO A 776 45.82 59.36 -27.48
CA PRO A 776 46.97 58.94 -26.68
C PRO A 776 46.66 59.11 -25.18
N VAL A 777 46.97 58.11 -24.36
CA VAL A 777 47.02 58.31 -22.91
C VAL A 777 48.39 58.89 -22.58
N THR A 778 48.42 60.13 -22.07
CA THR A 778 49.67 60.76 -21.64
C THR A 778 50.18 60.13 -20.34
N GLY A 779 51.50 59.97 -20.22
CA GLY A 779 52.13 59.49 -18.98
C GLY A 779 51.97 58.00 -18.68
N LEU A 780 51.73 57.14 -19.68
CA LEU A 780 51.81 55.68 -19.46
C LEU A 780 53.23 55.28 -19.03
N ALA A 781 53.35 54.45 -18.00
CA ALA A 781 54.66 54.07 -17.44
C ALA A 781 55.45 53.12 -18.34
N ALA A 782 54.78 52.16 -18.98
CA ALA A 782 55.38 51.09 -19.79
C ALA A 782 54.85 51.07 -21.24
N GLY A 783 54.19 52.15 -21.69
CA GLY A 783 53.60 52.24 -23.04
C GLY A 783 52.29 51.46 -23.18
N THR A 784 51.96 50.99 -24.40
CA THR A 784 50.71 50.25 -24.65
C THR A 784 50.88 48.75 -24.42
N PHE A 785 52.01 48.19 -24.84
CA PHE A 785 52.32 46.77 -24.73
C PHE A 785 53.62 46.56 -23.97
N ASP A 786 53.53 45.89 -22.84
CA ASP A 786 54.64 45.66 -21.93
C ASP A 786 55.06 44.17 -21.95
N VAL A 787 56.37 43.94 -21.95
CA VAL A 787 56.96 42.61 -21.86
C VAL A 787 58.17 42.63 -20.91
N LEU A 788 58.03 41.91 -19.80
CA LEU A 788 59.12 41.64 -18.86
C LEU A 788 59.47 40.15 -18.88
N SER A 789 60.77 39.84 -19.05
CA SER A 789 61.34 38.51 -18.89
C SER A 789 62.50 38.60 -17.91
N LEU A 790 62.20 38.54 -16.61
CA LEU A 790 63.16 38.68 -15.50
C LEU A 790 63.76 37.33 -15.11
N GLY A 791 65.09 37.27 -15.06
CA GLY A 791 65.85 36.06 -14.73
C GLY A 791 66.33 35.30 -15.98
N THR A 792 67.57 34.81 -15.94
CA THR A 792 68.26 34.25 -17.12
C THR A 792 67.61 33.00 -17.73
N ASN A 793 66.86 32.24 -16.91
CA ASN A 793 66.15 31.04 -17.36
C ASN A 793 64.69 31.32 -17.75
N SER A 794 64.18 32.54 -17.48
CA SER A 794 62.81 32.94 -17.82
C SER A 794 62.64 33.22 -19.31
N GLN A 795 61.41 33.00 -19.79
CA GLN A 795 61.05 33.16 -21.18
C GLN A 795 59.66 33.76 -21.35
N VAL A 796 59.56 34.75 -22.24
CA VAL A 796 58.30 35.16 -22.86
C VAL A 796 58.21 34.57 -24.27
N ILE A 797 57.06 33.99 -24.61
CA ILE A 797 56.76 33.43 -25.92
C ILE A 797 55.63 34.23 -26.56
N LEU A 798 55.88 34.88 -27.69
CA LEU A 798 54.88 35.65 -28.42
C LEU A 798 54.39 34.90 -29.67
N GLN A 799 53.08 34.93 -29.89
CA GLN A 799 52.41 34.37 -31.06
C GLN A 799 51.48 35.41 -31.68
N GLY A 800 51.52 35.53 -33.01
CA GLY A 800 50.75 36.50 -33.78
C GLY A 800 50.77 36.20 -35.29
N THR A 801 50.26 37.14 -36.09
CA THR A 801 50.30 37.12 -37.57
C THR A 801 51.71 37.22 -38.14
N THR A 802 52.61 37.85 -37.39
CA THR A 802 54.02 38.06 -37.71
C THR A 802 54.88 37.47 -36.59
N ALA A 803 55.92 36.73 -36.95
CA ALA A 803 56.86 36.15 -35.99
C ALA A 803 57.81 37.21 -35.42
N TYR A 804 58.01 37.19 -34.11
CA TYR A 804 58.99 37.98 -33.37
C TYR A 804 60.39 37.35 -33.42
N THR A 805 61.45 38.14 -33.64
CA THR A 805 62.85 37.68 -33.78
C THR A 805 63.59 37.63 -32.44
N ASN A 806 64.13 36.45 -32.09
CA ASN A 806 64.85 36.16 -30.84
C ASN A 806 66.01 37.12 -30.53
N GLY A 807 66.19 37.50 -29.25
CA GLY A 807 67.34 38.27 -28.78
C GLY A 807 67.34 38.57 -27.27
N THR A 808 68.44 39.14 -26.80
CA THR A 808 68.65 39.73 -25.47
C THR A 808 69.12 41.18 -25.60
N GLY A 809 69.01 41.98 -24.54
CA GLY A 809 69.10 43.45 -24.61
C GLY A 809 67.74 44.09 -24.93
N ASP A 810 67.69 45.42 -25.10
CA ASP A 810 66.46 46.18 -25.36
C ASP A 810 65.80 45.79 -26.70
N ARG A 811 64.54 45.34 -26.62
CA ARG A 811 63.72 44.86 -27.73
C ARG A 811 62.50 45.75 -28.03
N THR A 812 62.39 46.92 -27.40
CA THR A 812 61.27 47.90 -27.48
C THR A 812 60.79 48.15 -28.92
N ALA A 813 61.70 48.36 -29.88
CA ALA A 813 61.34 48.62 -31.29
C ALA A 813 60.77 47.39 -32.02
N ALA A 814 61.26 46.20 -31.72
CA ALA A 814 60.78 44.95 -32.31
C ALA A 814 59.42 44.54 -31.71
N LEU A 815 59.22 44.74 -30.40
CA LEU A 815 57.92 44.57 -29.73
C LEU A 815 56.89 45.58 -30.24
N THR A 816 57.30 46.83 -30.47
CA THR A 816 56.46 47.87 -31.08
C THR A 816 55.99 47.45 -32.48
N THR A 817 56.90 46.90 -33.29
CA THR A 817 56.57 46.36 -34.62
C THR A 817 55.62 45.17 -34.52
N PHE A 818 55.87 44.22 -33.61
CA PHE A 818 55.00 43.07 -33.36
C PHE A 818 53.59 43.48 -32.91
N TRP A 819 53.46 44.42 -31.98
CA TRP A 819 52.14 44.89 -31.52
C TRP A 819 51.32 45.50 -32.67
N ASN A 820 51.94 46.41 -33.43
CA ASN A 820 51.29 47.14 -34.53
C ASN A 820 50.96 46.24 -35.74
N ALA A 821 51.65 45.11 -35.92
CA ALA A 821 51.31 44.08 -36.91
C ALA A 821 50.12 43.18 -36.50
N ASN A 822 49.73 43.21 -35.22
CA ASN A 822 48.70 42.33 -34.66
C ASN A 822 47.44 43.06 -34.16
N ASN A 823 47.52 44.34 -33.77
CA ASN A 823 46.45 45.08 -33.08
C ASN A 823 46.11 46.40 -33.80
N THR A 824 45.03 47.08 -33.40
CA THR A 824 44.51 48.25 -34.15
C THR A 824 45.11 49.58 -33.69
N GLY A 825 45.68 50.32 -34.65
CA GLY A 825 46.23 51.67 -34.47
C GLY A 825 47.70 51.69 -34.00
N PRO A 826 48.49 52.71 -34.40
CA PRO A 826 49.91 52.81 -34.06
C PRO A 826 50.11 53.11 -32.57
N ARG A 827 50.92 52.28 -31.92
CA ARG A 827 51.19 52.30 -30.47
C ARG A 827 52.64 51.98 -30.16
N THR A 828 53.08 52.26 -28.94
CA THR A 828 54.42 51.90 -28.42
C THR A 828 54.35 50.63 -27.57
N ALA A 829 55.42 49.83 -27.62
CA ALA A 829 55.69 48.77 -26.66
C ALA A 829 56.98 49.07 -25.87
N ILE A 830 57.22 48.38 -24.75
CA ILE A 830 58.49 48.40 -24.01
C ILE A 830 59.01 46.98 -23.77
N ASP A 831 60.32 46.87 -23.57
CA ASP A 831 61.00 45.71 -22.99
C ASP A 831 61.68 46.13 -21.68
N GLU A 832 61.31 45.52 -20.57
CA GLU A 832 61.79 45.93 -19.24
C GLU A 832 63.18 45.36 -18.86
N VAL A 833 63.93 44.82 -19.83
CA VAL A 833 65.37 44.49 -19.73
C VAL A 833 65.71 43.47 -18.62
N GLY A 834 64.80 42.55 -18.31
CA GLY A 834 64.95 41.58 -17.21
C GLY A 834 66.03 40.48 -17.38
N GLY A 835 66.80 40.48 -18.47
CA GLY A 835 67.89 39.51 -18.70
C GLY A 835 67.47 38.11 -19.17
N GLY A 836 66.17 37.81 -19.22
CA GLY A 836 65.60 36.60 -19.82
C GLY A 836 65.31 36.72 -21.32
N THR A 837 64.76 35.65 -21.90
CA THR A 837 64.55 35.52 -23.35
C THR A 837 63.13 35.96 -23.78
N ILE A 838 63.02 36.51 -25.00
CA ILE A 838 61.75 36.75 -25.69
C ILE A 838 61.84 36.08 -27.07
N ILE A 839 60.90 35.18 -27.39
CA ILE A 839 60.93 34.37 -28.63
C ILE A 839 59.55 34.30 -29.32
N SER A 840 59.54 33.87 -30.58
CA SER A 840 58.33 33.35 -31.23
C SER A 840 57.99 31.95 -30.75
N GLY A 841 56.69 31.61 -30.68
CA GLY A 841 56.25 30.23 -30.50
C GLY A 841 54.73 30.08 -30.53
N THR A 842 54.21 29.12 -29.77
CA THR A 842 52.77 28.86 -29.64
C THR A 842 52.33 28.92 -28.18
N ALA A 843 51.32 29.73 -27.88
CA ALA A 843 50.59 29.63 -26.62
C ALA A 843 49.54 28.51 -26.71
N LEU A 844 49.32 27.82 -25.60
CA LEU A 844 48.27 26.82 -25.49
C LEU A 844 46.88 27.49 -25.43
N VAL A 845 45.87 26.76 -25.88
CA VAL A 845 44.45 27.16 -25.88
C VAL A 845 43.70 26.21 -24.93
N PRO A 846 42.74 26.68 -24.11
CA PRO A 846 42.01 25.83 -23.17
C PRO A 846 41.18 24.75 -23.90
N ASP A 847 41.57 23.49 -23.70
CA ASP A 847 40.96 22.29 -24.30
C ASP A 847 39.62 21.84 -23.67
N ASN A 848 39.15 22.54 -22.63
CA ASN A 848 38.02 22.11 -21.83
C ASN A 848 36.69 22.21 -22.60
N ALA A 849 36.15 21.04 -22.96
CA ALA A 849 34.99 20.87 -23.86
C ALA A 849 33.64 21.30 -23.28
N SER A 850 33.58 21.76 -22.03
CA SER A 850 32.34 22.11 -21.32
C SER A 850 31.67 23.41 -21.78
N ALA A 851 32.26 24.14 -22.74
CA ALA A 851 31.65 25.30 -23.36
C ALA A 851 30.95 24.93 -24.68
N SER A 852 29.62 25.06 -24.71
CA SER A 852 28.85 24.91 -25.96
C SER A 852 29.32 25.96 -26.98
N LYS A 853 29.79 25.49 -28.14
CA LYS A 853 29.81 26.31 -29.36
C LYS A 853 28.36 26.56 -29.76
N PHE A 854 28.01 27.83 -29.95
CA PHE A 854 26.65 28.27 -30.25
C PHE A 854 26.16 27.68 -31.58
N VAL A 855 25.04 26.96 -31.55
CA VAL A 855 24.29 26.53 -32.75
C VAL A 855 22.81 26.80 -32.46
N THR A 856 22.14 27.54 -33.36
CA THR A 856 20.76 28.01 -33.19
C THR A 856 19.77 27.17 -33.99
N THR A 857 18.64 26.77 -33.37
CA THR A 857 17.50 26.18 -34.06
C THR A 857 16.16 26.60 -33.41
N PRO A 858 15.17 27.13 -34.15
CA PRO A 858 13.91 27.59 -33.56
C PRO A 858 12.69 26.65 -33.72
N LYS A 859 12.05 26.36 -32.58
CA LYS A 859 10.60 26.53 -32.25
C LYS A 859 9.44 26.19 -33.23
N ILE A 860 8.54 25.29 -32.76
CA ILE A 860 7.03 25.22 -32.80
C ILE A 860 6.28 25.35 -34.17
N GLU A 861 4.94 25.29 -34.35
CA GLU A 861 3.71 25.44 -33.51
C GLU A 861 2.76 24.18 -33.51
N GLU A 862 1.42 24.29 -33.30
CA GLU A 862 0.49 23.16 -33.02
C GLU A 862 -0.89 23.18 -33.77
N GLU A 863 -2.04 22.89 -33.11
CA GLU A 863 -3.47 22.87 -33.56
C GLU A 863 -4.02 21.70 -34.44
N SER A 864 -5.36 21.45 -34.58
CA SER A 864 -6.49 21.46 -33.61
C SER A 864 -7.80 20.75 -34.14
N ALA A 865 -8.53 20.06 -33.24
CA ALA A 865 -10.01 19.74 -33.17
C ALA A 865 -10.81 19.27 -34.45
N PRO A 866 -12.18 19.20 -34.50
CA PRO A 866 -13.25 18.95 -33.48
C PRO A 866 -14.41 17.95 -33.91
N ILE A 867 -15.30 17.55 -32.96
CA ILE A 867 -16.78 17.18 -33.04
C ILE A 867 -17.30 16.03 -33.98
N THR A 868 -18.54 15.44 -33.93
CA THR A 868 -19.84 15.68 -33.20
C THR A 868 -20.78 14.42 -33.15
N GLN A 869 -21.61 14.24 -32.08
CA GLN A 869 -23.05 13.75 -31.98
C GLN A 869 -23.57 12.45 -32.72
N THR A 870 -24.74 11.80 -32.47
CA THR A 870 -25.94 11.94 -31.57
C THR A 870 -26.74 10.60 -31.40
N GLN A 871 -27.43 10.37 -30.25
CA GLN A 871 -28.82 9.82 -30.03
C GLN A 871 -29.34 8.51 -30.75
N ASN A 872 -30.46 7.79 -30.41
CA ASN A 872 -31.49 7.82 -29.32
C ASN A 872 -32.36 6.52 -29.20
N ILE A 873 -33.28 6.47 -28.19
CA ILE A 873 -34.63 5.79 -28.14
C ILE A 873 -34.74 4.24 -27.95
N THR A 874 -35.82 3.59 -27.42
CA THR A 874 -36.73 3.69 -26.22
C THR A 874 -37.61 2.38 -26.13
N GLU A 875 -38.34 2.16 -25.00
CA GLU A 875 -39.60 1.36 -24.82
C GLU A 875 -39.56 -0.19 -24.59
N ASN A 876 -40.56 -0.90 -24.00
CA ASN A 876 -41.57 -0.61 -22.92
C ASN A 876 -42.40 -1.91 -22.53
N ASN A 877 -43.26 -1.84 -21.50
CA ASN A 877 -44.39 -2.74 -21.08
C ASN A 877 -44.04 -4.14 -20.50
N ALA A 878 -44.65 -4.71 -19.43
CA ALA A 878 -46.03 -4.79 -18.86
C ALA A 878 -46.90 -5.94 -19.48
N SER A 879 -47.80 -6.68 -18.79
CA SER A 879 -48.43 -6.59 -17.45
C SER A 879 -48.99 -7.94 -16.88
N THR A 880 -49.56 -7.88 -15.67
CA THR A 880 -50.29 -8.88 -14.82
C THR A 880 -51.41 -9.77 -15.43
N ALA A 881 -51.73 -10.91 -14.78
CA ALA A 881 -53.05 -11.60 -14.78
C ALA A 881 -53.28 -12.47 -13.49
N LYS A 882 -54.51 -13.01 -13.25
CA LYS A 882 -54.96 -13.59 -11.94
C LYS A 882 -56.13 -14.61 -12.06
N ASN A 883 -56.41 -15.39 -10.99
CA ASN A 883 -57.61 -16.25 -10.70
C ASN A 883 -57.69 -17.62 -11.47
N THR A 884 -58.49 -18.67 -11.13
CA THR A 884 -59.63 -18.86 -10.17
C THR A 884 -59.90 -20.34 -9.77
N ALA A 885 -60.63 -20.56 -8.64
CA ALA A 885 -61.70 -21.58 -8.39
C ALA A 885 -61.47 -23.10 -8.10
N LYS A 886 -61.53 -23.46 -6.80
CA LYS A 886 -62.45 -24.42 -6.08
C LYS A 886 -62.95 -25.76 -6.69
N ALA A 887 -62.87 -26.82 -5.85
CA ALA A 887 -63.78 -27.99 -5.79
C ALA A 887 -64.02 -28.40 -4.31
N THR A 888 -64.82 -29.46 -4.00
CA THR A 888 -65.25 -29.79 -2.61
C THR A 888 -65.36 -31.29 -2.28
N SER A 889 -64.63 -31.77 -1.26
CA SER A 889 -65.00 -32.86 -0.33
C SER A 889 -63.93 -32.99 0.77
N GLY A 890 -64.31 -33.39 1.99
CA GLY A 890 -63.42 -33.55 3.15
C GLY A 890 -62.91 -32.25 3.77
N GLU A 891 -62.92 -32.14 5.10
CA GLU A 891 -62.29 -31.00 5.78
C GLU A 891 -60.76 -31.14 5.67
N THR A 892 -60.20 -30.27 4.83
CA THR A 892 -58.75 -30.23 4.56
C THR A 892 -58.11 -29.22 5.51
N ILE A 893 -57.29 -29.72 6.44
CA ILE A 893 -56.40 -28.90 7.24
C ILE A 893 -55.18 -28.57 6.36
N SER A 894 -54.71 -27.33 6.38
CA SER A 894 -53.54 -26.92 5.60
C SER A 894 -52.73 -25.84 6.32
N VAL A 895 -51.40 -25.97 6.23
CA VAL A 895 -50.41 -25.07 6.83
C VAL A 895 -49.34 -24.77 5.78
N GLY A 896 -49.04 -23.49 5.57
CA GLY A 896 -48.14 -23.02 4.50
C GLY A 896 -48.83 -22.55 3.21
N PRO A 897 -48.06 -22.30 2.13
CA PRO A 897 -46.63 -22.60 2.00
C PRO A 897 -45.72 -21.74 2.88
N PHE A 898 -44.76 -22.36 3.54
CA PHE A 898 -43.70 -21.72 4.34
C PHE A 898 -42.30 -22.21 3.92
N THR A 899 -41.24 -21.64 4.47
CA THR A 899 -39.88 -22.20 4.36
C THR A 899 -39.53 -22.85 5.68
N LEU A 900 -39.07 -24.11 5.66
CA LEU A 900 -38.53 -24.80 6.83
C LEU A 900 -36.99 -24.88 6.72
N PRO A 901 -36.24 -24.07 7.47
CA PRO A 901 -34.78 -24.00 7.32
C PRO A 901 -34.06 -25.29 7.67
N ALA A 902 -32.83 -25.42 7.19
CA ALA A 902 -31.94 -26.53 7.53
C ALA A 902 -31.79 -26.71 9.06
N GLY A 903 -31.98 -27.93 9.56
CA GLY A 903 -31.87 -28.26 10.98
C GLY A 903 -32.98 -27.74 11.91
N LYS A 904 -34.02 -27.08 11.37
CA LYS A 904 -35.17 -26.57 12.15
C LYS A 904 -36.40 -27.48 12.01
N SER A 905 -37.33 -27.32 12.97
CA SER A 905 -38.57 -28.09 13.05
C SER A 905 -39.76 -27.17 13.35
N THR A 906 -40.96 -27.61 12.97
CA THR A 906 -42.22 -27.01 13.43
C THR A 906 -43.19 -28.08 13.92
N ILE A 907 -43.97 -27.75 14.95
CA ILE A 907 -44.97 -28.65 15.55
C ILE A 907 -46.36 -28.09 15.23
N ILE A 908 -47.12 -28.85 14.46
CA ILE A 908 -48.52 -28.61 14.15
C ILE A 908 -49.36 -29.36 15.18
N THR A 909 -50.26 -28.66 15.87
CA THR A 909 -51.23 -29.25 16.80
C THR A 909 -52.64 -28.87 16.40
N PHE A 910 -53.58 -29.82 16.39
CA PHE A 910 -55.01 -29.60 16.15
C PHE A 910 -55.86 -30.68 16.79
N SER A 911 -57.17 -30.46 16.85
CA SER A 911 -58.14 -31.39 17.44
C SER A 911 -59.27 -31.70 16.46
N ALA A 912 -59.75 -32.94 16.48
CA ALA A 912 -60.95 -33.35 15.75
C ALA A 912 -61.86 -34.22 16.64
N THR A 913 -63.16 -34.19 16.39
CA THR A 913 -64.16 -34.98 17.14
C THR A 913 -64.66 -36.13 16.29
N ILE A 914 -64.81 -37.32 16.88
CA ILE A 914 -65.40 -38.49 16.22
C ILE A 914 -66.90 -38.26 16.02
N ASN A 915 -67.38 -38.40 14.79
CA ASN A 915 -68.79 -38.19 14.41
C ASN A 915 -69.72 -39.19 15.15
N ALA A 916 -70.97 -38.80 15.34
CA ALA A 916 -71.90 -39.51 16.22
C ALA A 916 -72.21 -40.96 15.79
N ALA A 917 -72.63 -41.80 16.73
CA ALA A 917 -72.75 -43.25 16.54
C ALA A 917 -73.63 -43.69 15.35
N ASN A 918 -74.57 -42.84 14.91
CA ASN A 918 -75.49 -43.12 13.81
C ASN A 918 -74.90 -42.83 12.41
N THR A 919 -73.69 -42.28 12.30
CA THR A 919 -73.02 -42.00 11.01
C THR A 919 -71.84 -42.94 10.71
N LEU A 920 -71.34 -43.68 11.69
CA LEU A 920 -70.25 -44.64 11.54
C LEU A 920 -70.78 -45.99 11.02
N PRO A 921 -70.24 -46.53 9.90
CA PRO A 921 -70.60 -47.87 9.44
C PRO A 921 -70.14 -48.96 10.43
N ALA A 922 -70.99 -49.97 10.65
CA ALA A 922 -70.72 -51.08 11.58
C ALA A 922 -69.55 -52.02 11.16
N SER A 923 -68.88 -51.73 10.04
CA SER A 923 -67.70 -52.42 9.50
C SER A 923 -66.37 -51.72 9.80
N THR A 924 -66.39 -50.52 10.38
CA THR A 924 -65.21 -49.64 10.48
C THR A 924 -64.42 -49.91 11.76
N CYS A 925 -63.55 -50.92 11.75
CA CYS A 925 -62.75 -51.32 12.93
C CYS A 925 -61.54 -50.39 13.25
N ALA A 926 -61.30 -49.28 12.54
CA ALA A 926 -60.29 -48.24 12.84
C ALA A 926 -60.56 -46.93 12.04
N VAL A 927 -59.92 -45.80 12.40
CA VAL A 927 -59.94 -44.54 11.62
C VAL A 927 -58.53 -44.12 11.17
N THR A 928 -58.43 -43.48 10.00
CA THR A 928 -57.16 -43.14 9.33
C THR A 928 -57.26 -41.82 8.57
N ASN A 929 -56.53 -40.80 9.02
CA ASN A 929 -56.29 -39.61 8.20
C ASN A 929 -55.07 -39.82 7.29
N GLN A 930 -54.97 -39.03 6.21
CA GLN A 930 -53.81 -39.03 5.32
C GLN A 930 -53.14 -37.65 5.33
N ALA A 931 -52.04 -37.57 6.08
CA ALA A 931 -51.19 -36.38 6.10
C ALA A 931 -50.14 -36.44 4.97
N THR A 932 -50.02 -35.33 4.26
CA THR A 932 -49.09 -35.12 3.16
C THR A 932 -48.22 -33.90 3.46
N VAL A 933 -46.90 -34.08 3.42
CA VAL A 933 -45.92 -32.97 3.48
C VAL A 933 -45.17 -32.87 2.17
N ASN A 934 -45.36 -31.75 1.47
CA ASN A 934 -44.66 -31.38 0.24
C ASN A 934 -43.70 -30.23 0.53
N GLY A 935 -42.66 -30.07 -0.29
CA GLY A 935 -41.71 -28.95 -0.26
C GLY A 935 -40.74 -29.02 -1.43
N SER A 936 -40.02 -27.94 -1.73
CA SER A 936 -38.97 -27.97 -2.75
C SER A 936 -37.72 -28.71 -2.26
N ASN A 937 -36.93 -29.24 -3.21
CA ASN A 937 -35.74 -30.07 -2.97
C ASN A 937 -35.97 -31.37 -2.17
N PHE A 938 -37.24 -31.83 -2.12
CA PHE A 938 -37.67 -32.97 -1.32
C PHE A 938 -38.65 -33.89 -2.10
N THR A 939 -38.91 -35.10 -1.56
CA THR A 939 -39.84 -36.11 -2.09
C THR A 939 -40.99 -36.34 -1.11
N THR A 940 -42.19 -35.84 -1.44
CA THR A 940 -43.45 -35.93 -0.68
C THR A 940 -43.53 -37.04 0.38
N VAL A 941 -43.61 -36.68 1.67
CA VAL A 941 -44.03 -37.64 2.71
C VAL A 941 -45.54 -37.79 2.60
N ASN A 942 -46.02 -39.01 2.37
CA ASN A 942 -47.38 -39.41 2.69
C ASN A 942 -47.32 -40.31 3.92
N SER A 943 -47.91 -39.87 5.02
CA SER A 943 -47.97 -40.58 6.30
C SER A 943 -49.43 -40.80 6.69
N ASN A 944 -49.86 -42.06 6.70
CA ASN A 944 -51.19 -42.41 7.19
C ASN A 944 -51.21 -42.30 8.72
N ILE A 945 -52.05 -41.40 9.26
CA ILE A 945 -52.24 -41.24 10.71
C ILE A 945 -53.27 -42.28 11.16
N THR A 946 -52.79 -43.51 11.36
CA THR A 946 -53.59 -44.66 11.77
C THR A 946 -53.84 -44.65 13.28
N THR A 947 -55.10 -44.71 13.72
CA THR A 947 -55.43 -44.75 15.16
C THR A 947 -56.47 -45.82 15.52
N THR A 948 -56.18 -46.53 16.63
CA THR A 948 -57.06 -47.36 17.48
C THR A 948 -58.04 -48.34 16.81
N SER A 949 -57.90 -49.63 17.13
CA SER A 949 -58.85 -50.67 16.74
C SER A 949 -60.09 -50.76 17.64
N ILE A 950 -61.24 -51.08 17.03
CA ILE A 950 -62.51 -51.43 17.68
C ILE A 950 -62.71 -52.96 17.56
N LYS A 951 -63.07 -53.68 18.64
CA LYS A 951 -62.99 -55.16 18.73
C LYS A 951 -64.18 -55.84 19.48
N PRO A 952 -64.59 -57.08 19.10
CA PRO A 952 -65.55 -57.94 19.82
C PRO A 952 -64.88 -58.98 20.78
N VAL A 953 -65.62 -60.02 21.25
CA VAL A 953 -65.34 -60.85 22.46
C VAL A 953 -65.06 -62.36 22.14
N ASN A 954 -64.43 -63.11 23.08
CA ASN A 954 -63.75 -64.43 22.90
C ASN A 954 -64.54 -65.72 23.33
N ALA A 955 -63.90 -66.91 23.18
CA ALA A 955 -64.46 -68.29 23.21
C ALA A 955 -64.16 -69.16 24.48
N THR A 956 -64.71 -70.40 24.60
CA THR A 956 -64.52 -71.33 25.76
C THR A 956 -64.39 -72.85 25.42
N PHE A 957 -63.60 -73.61 26.21
CA PHE A 957 -63.20 -75.04 26.01
C PHE A 957 -62.42 -75.63 27.24
N THR A 958 -61.86 -76.86 27.15
CA THR A 958 -60.94 -77.53 28.13
C THR A 958 -59.70 -78.17 27.46
N ASN A 959 -58.60 -78.49 28.20
CA ASN A 959 -57.23 -78.65 27.65
C ASN A 959 -56.39 -79.83 28.27
N THR A 960 -55.55 -80.56 27.49
CA THR A 960 -54.71 -81.74 27.92
C THR A 960 -53.45 -82.01 27.04
N THR A 961 -52.60 -83.03 27.33
CA THR A 961 -51.33 -83.32 26.60
C THR A 961 -51.08 -84.84 26.42
N GLU A 962 -50.33 -85.27 25.37
CA GLU A 962 -50.07 -86.70 25.03
C GLU A 962 -48.70 -86.92 24.32
N ASN A 963 -48.21 -88.15 24.08
CA ASN A 963 -46.89 -88.41 23.47
C ASN A 963 -46.81 -89.72 22.63
N ILE A 964 -45.95 -89.77 21.59
CA ILE A 964 -45.80 -90.90 20.63
C ILE A 964 -44.33 -91.20 20.25
N PRO A 965 -43.95 -92.42 19.80
CA PRO A 965 -42.55 -92.83 19.65
C PRO A 965 -41.86 -92.35 18.36
N CYS A 966 -42.63 -92.14 17.30
CA CYS A 966 -42.20 -91.58 16.02
C CYS A 966 -43.39 -90.89 15.34
N LEU A 967 -43.11 -90.04 14.37
CA LEU A 967 -44.10 -89.12 13.81
C LEU A 967 -44.96 -89.75 12.71
N GLY A 968 -46.26 -89.44 12.70
CA GLY A 968 -47.17 -89.72 11.58
C GLY A 968 -47.95 -91.03 11.63
N THR A 969 -48.06 -91.73 12.77
CA THR A 969 -48.69 -93.07 12.84
C THR A 969 -49.84 -93.27 13.85
N ALA A 970 -50.33 -92.22 14.54
CA ALA A 970 -51.45 -92.33 15.51
C ALA A 970 -52.37 -91.07 15.58
N THR A 971 -53.62 -91.22 16.01
CA THR A 971 -54.75 -90.23 15.89
C THR A 971 -55.33 -89.75 17.23
N VAL A 972 -55.92 -88.52 17.27
CA VAL A 972 -56.40 -87.80 18.49
C VAL A 972 -57.66 -86.93 18.20
N SER A 973 -58.43 -86.49 19.24
CA SER A 973 -59.74 -85.78 19.15
C SER A 973 -59.86 -84.46 19.96
N LEU A 974 -60.76 -83.52 19.57
CA LEU A 974 -60.88 -82.12 20.08
C LEU A 974 -62.34 -81.55 20.07
N ASN A 975 -62.72 -80.59 20.96
CA ASN A 975 -64.09 -79.99 21.07
C ASN A 975 -64.14 -78.53 21.64
N ALA A 976 -65.09 -77.66 21.23
CA ALA A 976 -65.30 -76.27 21.73
C ALA A 976 -66.68 -75.62 21.38
N THR A 977 -66.98 -74.41 21.88
CA THR A 977 -68.27 -73.68 21.68
C THR A 977 -68.10 -72.17 21.40
N CYS A 978 -68.99 -71.56 20.60
CA CYS A 978 -68.98 -70.13 20.22
C CYS A 978 -70.35 -69.41 20.34
N PRO A 979 -70.38 -68.05 20.41
CA PRO A 979 -71.61 -67.24 20.41
C PRO A 979 -72.43 -67.29 19.09
N LEU A 980 -73.71 -66.91 19.16
CA LEU A 980 -74.60 -66.86 17.99
C LEU A 980 -74.02 -66.03 16.83
N ASN A 981 -74.25 -66.51 15.61
CA ASN A 981 -73.78 -65.92 14.35
C ASN A 981 -72.24 -65.81 14.21
N THR A 982 -71.47 -66.56 15.01
CA THR A 982 -70.02 -66.76 14.82
C THR A 982 -69.70 -68.25 14.66
N THR A 983 -68.64 -68.57 13.94
CA THR A 983 -68.24 -69.97 13.66
C THR A 983 -66.99 -70.35 14.44
N ALA A 984 -66.94 -71.58 14.99
CA ALA A 984 -65.74 -72.11 15.62
C ALA A 984 -64.76 -72.65 14.56
N THR A 985 -63.56 -72.06 14.48
CA THR A 985 -62.51 -72.45 13.52
C THR A 985 -61.29 -73.02 14.25
N TRP A 986 -60.78 -74.16 13.79
CA TRP A 986 -59.70 -74.92 14.43
C TRP A 986 -58.35 -74.79 13.74
N TYR A 987 -57.32 -74.62 14.55
CA TYR A 987 -55.95 -74.27 14.13
C TYR A 987 -54.91 -75.21 14.75
N THR A 988 -53.79 -75.41 14.04
CA THR A 988 -52.64 -76.21 14.49
C THR A 988 -51.58 -75.42 15.27
N ALA A 989 -51.87 -74.16 15.61
CA ALA A 989 -51.06 -73.31 16.50
C ALA A 989 -51.89 -72.10 17.00
N LEU A 990 -51.48 -71.51 18.14
CA LEU A 990 -52.05 -70.28 18.70
C LEU A 990 -51.89 -69.07 17.75
N SER A 991 -50.78 -69.00 17.02
CA SER A 991 -50.47 -68.00 16.00
C SER A 991 -49.96 -68.67 14.72
N GLY A 992 -50.19 -68.04 13.55
CA GLY A 992 -49.66 -68.47 12.26
C GLY A 992 -50.23 -69.78 11.64
N GLY A 993 -50.82 -70.67 12.44
CA GLY A 993 -51.39 -71.93 11.95
C GLY A 993 -52.57 -71.73 10.99
N THR A 994 -52.64 -72.58 9.95
CA THR A 994 -53.75 -72.69 9.01
C THR A 994 -54.98 -73.34 9.65
N SER A 995 -56.17 -72.97 9.19
CA SER A 995 -57.42 -73.61 9.62
C SER A 995 -57.52 -75.00 9.00
N PHE A 996 -57.61 -76.05 9.82
CA PHE A 996 -57.70 -77.43 9.32
C PHE A 996 -59.12 -78.01 9.40
N ALA A 997 -60.00 -77.42 10.22
CA ALA A 997 -61.41 -77.80 10.33
C ALA A 997 -62.25 -76.65 10.90
N THR A 998 -63.57 -76.72 10.71
CA THR A 998 -64.58 -75.80 11.25
C THR A 998 -65.74 -76.57 11.86
N GLY A 999 -66.37 -76.02 12.90
CA GLY A 999 -67.43 -76.67 13.68
C GLY A 999 -66.95 -77.15 15.06
N ASN A 1000 -67.88 -77.59 15.91
CA ASN A 1000 -67.65 -77.67 17.36
C ASN A 1000 -66.88 -78.94 17.85
N SER A 1001 -66.58 -79.91 16.98
CA SER A 1001 -65.95 -81.19 17.33
C SER A 1001 -65.17 -81.79 16.14
N VAL A 1002 -63.89 -82.16 16.33
CA VAL A 1002 -62.95 -82.53 15.24
C VAL A 1002 -61.86 -83.54 15.67
N THR A 1003 -61.14 -84.16 14.72
CA THR A 1003 -60.05 -85.14 14.95
C THR A 1003 -58.81 -84.89 14.06
N ALA A 1004 -57.62 -85.35 14.48
CA ALA A 1004 -56.33 -85.10 13.78
C ALA A 1004 -55.23 -86.15 14.08
N THR A 1005 -54.16 -86.17 13.26
CA THR A 1005 -53.00 -87.09 13.34
C THR A 1005 -51.69 -86.27 13.42
N PRO A 1006 -50.84 -86.41 14.47
CA PRO A 1006 -49.59 -85.64 14.57
C PRO A 1006 -48.47 -86.19 13.65
N THR A 1007 -47.99 -85.34 12.74
CA THR A 1007 -46.84 -85.62 11.85
C THR A 1007 -45.58 -84.81 12.18
N VAL A 1008 -45.64 -83.89 13.16
CA VAL A 1008 -44.49 -83.11 13.65
C VAL A 1008 -44.45 -82.97 15.17
N ASN A 1009 -43.26 -82.68 15.69
CA ASN A 1009 -42.99 -82.51 17.11
C ASN A 1009 -43.69 -81.27 17.70
N ASN A 1010 -44.12 -81.38 18.96
CA ASN A 1010 -44.86 -80.41 19.76
C ASN A 1010 -46.13 -79.86 19.05
N THR A 1011 -46.74 -80.63 18.14
CA THR A 1011 -47.98 -80.23 17.40
C THR A 1011 -49.07 -79.82 18.39
N THR A 1012 -49.65 -78.61 18.24
CA THR A 1012 -50.48 -77.99 19.29
C THR A 1012 -51.79 -77.35 18.77
N TYR A 1013 -52.94 -77.91 19.13
CA TYR A 1013 -54.25 -77.54 18.56
C TYR A 1013 -54.98 -76.41 19.33
N CYS A 1014 -55.69 -75.53 18.61
CA CYS A 1014 -56.26 -74.26 19.09
C CYS A 1014 -57.60 -73.90 18.39
N VAL A 1015 -58.38 -72.94 18.94
CA VAL A 1015 -59.70 -72.52 18.42
C VAL A 1015 -59.95 -71.00 18.55
N ALA A 1016 -60.80 -70.41 17.70
CA ALA A 1016 -61.36 -69.06 17.82
C ALA A 1016 -62.82 -68.97 17.31
N CYS A 1017 -63.53 -67.90 17.65
CA CYS A 1017 -64.87 -67.59 17.11
C CYS A 1017 -64.79 -66.49 16.06
N GLU A 1018 -65.28 -66.77 14.85
CA GLU A 1018 -65.05 -65.92 13.68
C GLU A 1018 -66.33 -65.43 13.02
N ALA A 1019 -66.30 -64.17 12.61
CA ALA A 1019 -67.22 -63.52 11.68
C ALA A 1019 -66.37 -62.78 10.63
N ALA A 1020 -66.95 -62.48 9.47
CA ALA A 1020 -66.19 -62.33 8.20
C ALA A 1020 -65.06 -61.28 8.15
N TYR A 1021 -65.00 -60.27 9.04
CA TYR A 1021 -64.06 -59.14 8.90
C TYR A 1021 -63.34 -58.64 10.17
N CYS A 1022 -63.81 -58.93 11.40
CA CYS A 1022 -63.07 -58.65 12.65
C CYS A 1022 -63.29 -59.83 13.62
N ALA A 1023 -62.20 -60.39 14.19
CA ALA A 1023 -62.18 -61.69 14.85
C ALA A 1023 -61.81 -61.64 16.34
N SER A 1024 -62.18 -62.70 17.09
CA SER A 1024 -61.80 -62.93 18.48
C SER A 1024 -60.34 -63.42 18.58
N ASP A 1025 -59.74 -63.34 19.77
CA ASP A 1025 -58.41 -63.93 20.00
C ASP A 1025 -58.47 -65.46 20.08
N ARG A 1026 -57.39 -66.15 19.65
CA ARG A 1026 -57.26 -67.62 19.62
C ARG A 1026 -56.88 -68.20 20.99
N LEU A 1027 -57.39 -69.39 21.33
CA LEU A 1027 -57.09 -70.10 22.57
C LEU A 1027 -56.71 -71.59 22.35
N LEU A 1028 -56.10 -72.23 23.36
CA LEU A 1028 -55.23 -73.43 23.27
C LEU A 1028 -55.85 -74.73 23.86
N VAL A 1029 -55.71 -75.89 23.18
CA VAL A 1029 -56.48 -77.13 23.47
C VAL A 1029 -55.68 -78.46 23.65
N LYS A 1030 -54.61 -78.82 22.89
CA LYS A 1030 -53.83 -80.10 23.09
C LYS A 1030 -52.44 -80.23 22.38
N THR A 1031 -51.44 -81.03 22.87
CA THR A 1031 -50.01 -81.12 22.35
C THR A 1031 -49.27 -82.54 22.32
N VAL A 1032 -48.29 -82.84 21.38
CA VAL A 1032 -47.56 -84.19 21.11
C VAL A 1032 -46.08 -84.20 20.47
N THR A 1033 -45.13 -85.18 20.71
CA THR A 1033 -43.61 -85.41 20.45
C THR A 1033 -42.88 -85.53 19.00
N GLY A 1034 -41.49 -85.57 18.76
CA GLY A 1034 -40.70 -85.88 17.44
C GLY A 1034 -39.20 -85.33 17.09
N THR A 1035 -38.45 -85.69 15.96
CA THR A 1035 -36.95 -85.32 15.64
C THR A 1035 -36.33 -85.31 14.13
N PRO A 1036 -35.07 -84.76 13.78
CA PRO A 1036 -34.44 -84.56 12.37
C PRO A 1036 -32.83 -84.63 12.07
N SER A 1037 -32.25 -84.44 10.81
CA SER A 1037 -30.74 -84.26 10.40
C SER A 1037 -30.29 -83.78 8.90
N THR A 1038 -29.05 -83.18 8.60
CA THR A 1038 -28.21 -82.88 7.30
C THR A 1038 -27.85 -81.41 6.71
N SER A 1039 -26.70 -81.12 5.93
CA SER A 1039 -25.76 -79.87 5.82
C SER A 1039 -25.24 -79.08 4.46
N SER A 1040 -24.50 -77.88 4.50
CA SER A 1040 -23.95 -76.95 3.36
C SER A 1040 -22.74 -75.83 3.56
N SER A 1041 -22.48 -74.71 2.73
CA SER A 1041 -21.18 -73.83 2.67
C SER A 1041 -21.08 -72.37 1.91
N GLN A 1042 -20.05 -71.43 2.11
CA GLN A 1042 -19.73 -70.06 1.44
C GLN A 1042 -18.24 -69.38 1.45
N THR A 1043 -17.96 -68.11 0.98
CA THR A 1043 -16.61 -67.36 0.93
C THR A 1043 -16.60 -65.77 0.78
N VAL A 1044 -15.64 -64.98 1.37
CA VAL A 1044 -15.52 -63.44 1.40
C VAL A 1044 -14.07 -62.84 1.56
N SER A 1045 -13.85 -61.50 1.44
CA SER A 1045 -12.60 -60.71 1.77
C SER A 1045 -12.86 -59.31 2.39
N ALA A 1046 -11.91 -58.69 3.14
CA ALA A 1046 -11.98 -57.32 3.70
C ALA A 1046 -10.63 -56.65 4.13
N CYS A 1047 -10.66 -55.38 4.59
CA CYS A 1047 -9.53 -54.66 5.23
C CYS A 1047 -9.67 -54.62 6.77
N ASP A 1048 -8.58 -54.91 7.49
CA ASP A 1048 -8.38 -55.01 8.94
C ASP A 1048 -9.33 -55.95 9.74
N SER A 1049 -10.62 -56.06 9.39
CA SER A 1049 -11.56 -57.03 9.98
C SER A 1049 -12.81 -57.30 9.11
N TYR A 1050 -13.52 -58.39 9.40
CA TYR A 1050 -14.80 -58.76 8.77
C TYR A 1050 -15.76 -59.45 9.77
N PHE A 1051 -17.06 -59.16 9.69
CA PHE A 1051 -18.10 -59.76 10.55
C PHE A 1051 -18.97 -60.76 9.77
N TRP A 1052 -19.12 -61.98 10.29
CA TRP A 1052 -19.95 -63.02 9.68
C TRP A 1052 -21.27 -63.23 10.44
N SER A 1053 -22.39 -63.09 9.74
CA SER A 1053 -23.74 -63.17 10.32
C SER A 1053 -24.15 -64.57 10.78
N GLU A 1054 -23.70 -65.63 10.09
CA GLU A 1054 -24.12 -67.02 10.38
C GLU A 1054 -23.71 -67.51 11.78
N ASN A 1055 -22.71 -66.88 12.40
CA ASN A 1055 -22.28 -67.15 13.77
C ASN A 1055 -22.00 -65.88 14.59
N SER A 1056 -22.44 -64.72 14.10
CA SER A 1056 -22.27 -63.39 14.72
C SER A 1056 -20.86 -63.07 15.24
N THR A 1057 -19.82 -63.46 14.50
CA THR A 1057 -18.41 -63.33 14.93
C THR A 1057 -17.60 -62.40 14.01
N THR A 1058 -16.76 -61.54 14.59
CA THR A 1058 -15.79 -60.71 13.86
C THR A 1058 -14.43 -61.38 13.79
N TYR A 1059 -13.82 -61.40 12.60
CA TYR A 1059 -12.52 -61.99 12.30
C TYR A 1059 -11.54 -60.91 11.82
N THR A 1060 -10.34 -60.88 12.39
CA THR A 1060 -9.24 -59.94 12.03
C THR A 1060 -8.12 -60.61 11.22
N THR A 1061 -8.33 -61.87 10.80
CA THR A 1061 -7.30 -62.71 10.17
C THR A 1061 -7.96 -63.57 9.09
N SER A 1062 -7.23 -63.85 8.00
CA SER A 1062 -7.66 -64.78 6.94
C SER A 1062 -7.81 -66.22 7.48
N GLY A 1063 -8.81 -66.98 7.02
CA GLY A 1063 -9.08 -68.34 7.49
C GLY A 1063 -10.39 -68.96 7.00
N THR A 1064 -10.74 -70.14 7.54
CA THR A 1064 -11.95 -70.92 7.19
C THR A 1064 -12.70 -71.35 8.46
N TYR A 1065 -14.04 -71.24 8.47
CA TYR A 1065 -14.89 -71.32 9.66
C TYR A 1065 -16.25 -72.03 9.40
N THR A 1066 -16.96 -72.53 10.42
CA THR A 1066 -18.21 -73.33 10.30
C THR A 1066 -19.25 -73.07 11.42
N ASN A 1067 -20.52 -73.47 11.22
CA ASN A 1067 -21.61 -73.45 12.23
C ASN A 1067 -22.73 -74.49 11.93
N VAL A 1068 -23.65 -74.83 12.85
CA VAL A 1068 -24.75 -75.81 12.66
C VAL A 1068 -26.13 -75.25 13.04
N VAL A 1069 -27.16 -75.45 12.20
CA VAL A 1069 -28.53 -74.96 12.41
C VAL A 1069 -29.59 -76.01 12.04
N GLY A 1070 -30.36 -76.48 13.01
CA GLY A 1070 -31.47 -77.43 12.81
C GLY A 1070 -30.97 -78.80 12.38
N CYS A 1071 -30.99 -79.05 11.07
CA CYS A 1071 -30.36 -80.22 10.44
C CYS A 1071 -28.89 -79.96 10.05
N ASP A 1072 -28.51 -78.70 9.80
CA ASP A 1072 -27.64 -78.32 8.68
C ASP A 1072 -26.42 -77.49 9.06
N THR A 1073 -25.22 -77.99 8.73
CA THR A 1073 -23.91 -77.37 9.00
C THR A 1073 -23.46 -76.44 7.86
N LYS A 1074 -23.18 -75.15 8.12
CA LYS A 1074 -22.66 -74.14 7.17
C LYS A 1074 -21.13 -73.91 7.31
N THR A 1075 -20.51 -73.24 6.33
CA THR A 1075 -19.05 -72.99 6.22
C THR A 1075 -18.72 -71.61 5.59
N LEU A 1076 -17.56 -71.00 5.85
CA LEU A 1076 -17.03 -69.74 5.25
C LEU A 1076 -15.50 -69.82 5.02
N ASN A 1077 -14.99 -69.23 3.93
CA ASN A 1077 -13.57 -68.83 3.77
C ASN A 1077 -13.40 -67.30 3.74
N LEU A 1078 -12.32 -66.73 4.30
CA LEU A 1078 -12.10 -65.29 4.48
C LEU A 1078 -10.64 -64.86 4.19
N THR A 1079 -10.44 -63.67 3.60
CA THR A 1079 -9.13 -62.99 3.49
C THR A 1079 -9.14 -61.57 4.08
N ILE A 1080 -8.11 -61.20 4.87
CA ILE A 1080 -7.95 -59.86 5.46
C ILE A 1080 -6.64 -59.19 4.99
N SER A 1081 -6.73 -57.91 4.60
CA SER A 1081 -5.59 -57.01 4.31
C SER A 1081 -5.31 -56.06 5.47
N ASN A 1082 -4.06 -55.64 5.69
CA ASN A 1082 -3.66 -54.83 6.86
C ASN A 1082 -3.24 -53.40 6.47
N SER A 1083 -3.92 -52.38 7.01
CA SER A 1083 -3.70 -50.96 6.68
C SER A 1083 -2.35 -50.38 7.12
N SER A 1084 -1.71 -50.96 8.16
CA SER A 1084 -0.44 -50.46 8.72
C SER A 1084 0.79 -50.63 7.82
N ALA A 1085 0.65 -51.34 6.69
CA ALA A 1085 1.71 -51.51 5.70
C ALA A 1085 1.85 -50.35 4.69
N ILE A 1086 0.98 -49.32 4.74
CA ILE A 1086 0.94 -48.23 3.75
C ILE A 1086 1.86 -47.06 4.15
N ASN A 1087 2.88 -46.75 3.33
CA ASN A 1087 3.83 -45.67 3.61
C ASN A 1087 3.27 -44.28 3.25
N ALA A 1088 2.73 -43.58 4.26
CA ALA A 1088 2.15 -42.24 4.14
C ALA A 1088 3.16 -41.07 4.16
N THR A 1089 4.45 -41.30 3.84
CA THR A 1089 5.49 -40.25 3.86
C THR A 1089 5.48 -39.41 2.59
N VAL A 1090 5.45 -38.07 2.74
CA VAL A 1090 5.51 -37.10 1.65
C VAL A 1090 6.85 -36.35 1.63
N THR A 1091 7.45 -36.24 0.44
CA THR A 1091 8.72 -35.56 0.20
C THR A 1091 8.48 -34.25 -0.56
N VAL A 1092 9.26 -33.20 -0.29
CA VAL A 1092 9.13 -31.87 -0.92
C VAL A 1092 10.45 -31.47 -1.58
N ASN A 1093 10.45 -31.15 -2.88
CA ASN A 1093 11.58 -30.50 -3.56
C ASN A 1093 11.06 -29.42 -4.51
N SER A 1094 11.48 -28.16 -4.31
CA SER A 1094 11.09 -27.04 -5.15
C SER A 1094 9.57 -26.95 -5.38
N GLY A 1095 8.81 -27.36 -4.36
CA GLY A 1095 7.35 -27.51 -4.32
C GLY A 1095 6.72 -28.46 -5.34
N LEU A 1096 7.49 -29.38 -5.92
CA LEU A 1096 6.96 -30.71 -6.25
C LEU A 1096 6.84 -31.51 -4.94
N LEU A 1097 5.69 -32.14 -4.72
CA LEU A 1097 5.42 -33.07 -3.62
C LEU A 1097 5.30 -34.48 -4.18
N THR A 1098 5.83 -35.47 -3.47
CA THR A 1098 5.78 -36.89 -3.88
C THR A 1098 5.52 -37.82 -2.69
N ALA A 1099 4.62 -38.78 -2.87
CA ALA A 1099 4.32 -39.84 -1.90
C ALA A 1099 4.95 -41.18 -2.34
N ASN A 1100 5.63 -41.89 -1.44
CA ASN A 1100 6.59 -42.92 -1.86
C ASN A 1100 6.04 -44.38 -1.89
N GLN A 1101 4.72 -44.58 -1.90
CA GLN A 1101 4.08 -45.90 -1.83
C GLN A 1101 3.83 -46.54 -3.22
N SER A 1102 4.73 -47.41 -3.68
CA SER A 1102 4.49 -48.15 -4.94
C SER A 1102 3.21 -48.99 -4.91
N GLY A 1103 2.55 -49.11 -6.06
CA GLY A 1103 1.34 -49.94 -6.25
C GLY A 1103 0.01 -49.33 -5.79
N ALA A 1104 0.01 -48.16 -5.16
CA ALA A 1104 -1.19 -47.49 -4.66
C ALA A 1104 -1.80 -46.48 -5.66
N THR A 1105 -3.07 -46.14 -5.44
CA THR A 1105 -3.71 -44.93 -5.98
C THR A 1105 -3.67 -43.79 -4.96
N TYR A 1106 -3.83 -42.55 -5.41
CA TYR A 1106 -3.65 -41.35 -4.58
C TYR A 1106 -4.79 -40.36 -4.76
N GLN A 1107 -5.01 -39.50 -3.77
CA GLN A 1107 -5.77 -38.25 -3.90
C GLN A 1107 -5.16 -37.17 -3.02
N TRP A 1108 -4.73 -36.05 -3.62
CA TRP A 1108 -4.12 -34.94 -2.89
C TRP A 1108 -5.14 -33.96 -2.28
N TYR A 1109 -4.76 -33.35 -1.16
CA TYR A 1109 -5.55 -32.37 -0.42
C TYR A 1109 -4.68 -31.20 0.04
N GLN A 1110 -5.30 -30.02 0.14
CA GLN A 1110 -4.80 -28.93 0.96
C GLN A 1110 -5.33 -29.08 2.39
N CYS A 1111 -4.45 -28.93 3.37
CA CYS A 1111 -4.83 -29.03 4.77
C CYS A 1111 -5.77 -27.86 5.19
N PRO A 1112 -6.78 -28.13 6.05
CA PRO A 1112 -7.03 -29.40 6.72
C PRO A 1112 -7.60 -30.52 5.82
N ASN A 1113 -8.59 -30.24 4.97
CA ASN A 1113 -9.37 -31.25 4.22
C ASN A 1113 -9.85 -30.79 2.81
N THR A 1114 -9.29 -29.74 2.21
CA THR A 1114 -9.76 -29.25 0.90
C THR A 1114 -9.24 -30.10 -0.26
N LEU A 1115 -10.13 -30.87 -0.89
CA LEU A 1115 -9.84 -31.74 -2.03
C LEU A 1115 -9.18 -31.00 -3.20
N LEU A 1116 -8.15 -31.60 -3.80
CA LEU A 1116 -7.52 -31.10 -5.03
C LEU A 1116 -7.99 -31.96 -6.21
N THR A 1117 -9.10 -31.52 -6.82
CA THR A 1117 -9.84 -32.29 -7.83
C THR A 1117 -8.95 -32.72 -9.00
N ASN A 1118 -8.99 -34.01 -9.33
CA ASN A 1118 -8.20 -34.68 -10.38
C ASN A 1118 -6.69 -34.81 -10.11
N GLU A 1119 -6.20 -34.39 -8.94
CA GLU A 1119 -4.80 -34.59 -8.54
C GLU A 1119 -4.64 -35.96 -7.86
N THR A 1120 -4.64 -37.02 -8.67
CA THR A 1120 -4.59 -38.43 -8.23
C THR A 1120 -3.25 -39.13 -8.52
N ASN A 1121 -2.24 -38.37 -8.97
CA ASN A 1121 -0.91 -38.86 -9.29
C ASN A 1121 -0.04 -39.02 -8.03
N GLN A 1122 0.98 -39.89 -8.11
CA GLN A 1122 1.96 -40.10 -7.04
C GLN A 1122 2.71 -38.81 -6.63
N SER A 1123 2.85 -37.88 -7.59
CA SER A 1123 3.42 -36.56 -7.37
C SER A 1123 2.45 -35.46 -7.78
N TYR A 1124 2.47 -34.37 -7.04
CA TYR A 1124 1.65 -33.19 -7.24
C TYR A 1124 2.51 -31.93 -7.09
N THR A 1125 2.46 -31.02 -8.07
CA THR A 1125 3.15 -29.73 -7.97
C THR A 1125 2.29 -28.75 -7.19
N ALA A 1126 2.77 -28.30 -6.03
CA ALA A 1126 2.15 -27.21 -5.29
C ALA A 1126 2.24 -25.92 -6.09
N LEU A 1127 1.22 -25.71 -6.92
CA LEU A 1127 0.87 -24.46 -7.59
C LEU A 1127 1.11 -23.25 -6.68
N ALA A 1128 0.86 -23.40 -5.37
CA ALA A 1128 0.84 -22.31 -4.43
C ALA A 1128 0.93 -22.79 -2.95
N ASN A 1129 1.30 -21.89 -2.00
CA ASN A 1129 1.51 -22.13 -0.55
C ASN A 1129 0.56 -23.06 0.19
N GLY A 1130 1.19 -23.88 1.01
CA GLY A 1130 0.76 -24.02 2.38
C GLY A 1130 0.98 -25.45 2.77
N ASP A 1131 0.00 -25.92 3.51
CA ASP A 1131 0.07 -27.17 4.20
C ASP A 1131 -0.73 -28.17 3.35
N TYR A 1132 -0.08 -29.26 2.94
CA TYR A 1132 -0.60 -30.24 1.97
C TYR A 1132 -0.50 -31.66 2.51
N LYS A 1133 -1.47 -32.51 2.18
CA LYS A 1133 -1.49 -33.95 2.52
C LYS A 1133 -2.03 -34.79 1.36
N VAL A 1134 -1.93 -36.11 1.46
CA VAL A 1134 -2.41 -37.08 0.45
C VAL A 1134 -3.14 -38.24 1.13
N GLU A 1135 -4.14 -38.80 0.46
CA GLU A 1135 -4.72 -40.10 0.77
C GLU A 1135 -4.15 -41.14 -0.19
N ILE A 1136 -3.80 -42.32 0.34
CA ILE A 1136 -3.13 -43.40 -0.37
C ILE A 1136 -3.97 -44.67 -0.18
N THR A 1137 -4.43 -45.26 -1.28
CA THR A 1137 -5.31 -46.44 -1.29
C THR A 1137 -4.62 -47.62 -1.98
N MET A 1138 -4.62 -48.79 -1.34
CA MET A 1138 -4.00 -50.00 -1.85
C MET A 1138 -4.81 -51.24 -1.43
N GLY A 1139 -5.40 -51.93 -2.41
CA GLY A 1139 -6.45 -52.91 -2.14
C GLY A 1139 -7.67 -52.23 -1.49
N ASP A 1140 -8.28 -52.90 -0.51
CA ASP A 1140 -9.45 -52.40 0.22
C ASP A 1140 -9.10 -51.41 1.36
N CYS A 1141 -7.83 -51.02 1.50
CA CYS A 1141 -7.32 -50.19 2.60
C CYS A 1141 -6.87 -48.79 2.13
N THR A 1142 -7.15 -47.74 2.92
CA THR A 1142 -6.78 -46.33 2.64
C THR A 1142 -6.18 -45.65 3.87
N VAL A 1143 -5.11 -44.87 3.70
CA VAL A 1143 -4.41 -44.12 4.77
C VAL A 1143 -4.08 -42.69 4.32
N THR A 1144 -4.24 -41.71 5.22
CA THR A 1144 -3.96 -40.28 4.97
C THR A 1144 -2.60 -39.85 5.56
N SER A 1145 -1.86 -38.97 4.87
CA SER A 1145 -0.60 -38.39 5.37
C SER A 1145 -0.79 -37.21 6.34
N SER A 1146 0.27 -36.90 7.08
CA SER A 1146 0.47 -35.59 7.74
C SER A 1146 0.64 -34.44 6.73
N CYS A 1147 0.53 -33.20 7.21
CA CYS A 1147 0.66 -31.98 6.41
C CYS A 1147 2.12 -31.50 6.26
N VAL A 1148 2.52 -30.99 5.08
CA VAL A 1148 3.89 -30.50 4.76
C VAL A 1148 3.96 -29.08 4.15
N ILE A 1149 5.09 -28.36 4.31
CA ILE A 1149 5.30 -26.89 4.12
C ILE A 1149 6.55 -26.57 3.21
N VAL A 1150 6.61 -25.44 2.46
CA VAL A 1150 7.49 -25.28 1.25
C VAL A 1150 7.78 -23.77 0.78
N SER A 1151 8.83 -22.91 1.01
CA SER A 1151 8.71 -21.40 1.40
C SER A 1151 8.91 -19.95 0.63
N ASN A 1152 8.81 -19.56 -0.69
CA ASN A 1152 8.54 -18.16 -1.29
C ASN A 1152 7.97 -18.11 -2.79
N LEU A 1153 8.00 -17.04 -3.64
CA LEU A 1153 7.80 -17.11 -5.14
C LEU A 1153 8.56 -16.05 -6.01
N ALA A 1154 9.00 -16.33 -7.27
CA ALA A 1154 9.91 -15.48 -8.09
C ALA A 1154 9.49 -15.07 -9.54
N VAL A 1155 10.03 -13.94 -10.02
CA VAL A 1155 9.75 -13.23 -11.31
C VAL A 1155 11.01 -12.51 -11.86
N ASN A 1156 11.20 -12.35 -13.19
CA ASN A 1156 12.42 -11.77 -13.83
C ASN A 1156 12.30 -10.37 -14.50
N GLU A 1157 13.43 -9.85 -15.02
CA GLU A 1157 13.70 -8.44 -15.41
C GLU A 1157 13.19 -7.97 -16.81
N PHE A 1158 13.51 -6.72 -17.18
CA PHE A 1158 12.91 -5.91 -18.26
C PHE A 1158 13.96 -5.16 -19.11
N LYS A 1159 13.67 -4.89 -20.40
CA LYS A 1159 14.54 -4.10 -21.31
C LYS A 1159 13.73 -3.15 -22.20
N GLN A 1160 14.20 -1.90 -22.35
CA GLN A 1160 13.37 -0.75 -22.76
C GLN A 1160 13.64 -0.21 -24.19
N ASN A 1161 14.67 -0.71 -24.90
CA ASN A 1161 15.24 0.00 -26.06
C ASN A 1161 14.83 -0.54 -27.45
N GLU A 1162 13.85 -1.44 -27.54
CA GLU A 1162 13.57 -2.24 -28.76
C GLU A 1162 12.24 -1.88 -29.47
N PHE A 1163 11.54 -0.86 -29.01
CA PHE A 1163 10.27 -0.40 -29.57
C PHE A 1163 10.26 1.13 -29.72
N LYS A 1164 9.83 1.64 -30.87
CA LYS A 1164 9.52 3.06 -31.05
C LYS A 1164 7.99 3.21 -31.07
N ILE A 1165 7.45 3.91 -30.08
CA ILE A 1165 6.01 4.12 -29.90
C ILE A 1165 5.77 5.62 -29.83
N TYR A 1166 4.98 6.17 -30.74
CA TYR A 1166 4.75 7.61 -30.85
C TYR A 1166 3.43 7.95 -31.56
N PRO A 1167 2.75 9.05 -31.24
CA PRO A 1167 2.95 9.88 -30.04
C PRO A 1167 2.63 9.10 -28.75
N ASN A 1168 2.80 9.73 -27.59
CA ASN A 1168 2.40 9.14 -26.30
C ASN A 1168 0.86 8.97 -26.25
N PRO A 1169 0.30 7.83 -25.79
CA PRO A 1169 -1.14 7.57 -25.84
C PRO A 1169 -1.96 8.36 -24.81
N SER A 1170 -2.24 9.62 -25.14
CA SER A 1170 -3.37 10.38 -24.59
C SER A 1170 -4.58 10.29 -25.55
N LYS A 1171 -4.40 10.66 -26.82
CA LYS A 1171 -5.46 10.62 -27.86
C LYS A 1171 -5.76 9.22 -28.42
N GLY A 1172 -5.49 8.16 -27.66
CA GLY A 1172 -5.94 6.79 -27.96
C GLY A 1172 -5.48 6.15 -29.28
N MET A 1173 -4.56 6.74 -30.04
CA MET A 1173 -3.96 6.15 -31.24
C MET A 1173 -2.44 6.27 -31.15
N VAL A 1174 -1.72 5.17 -31.41
CA VAL A 1174 -0.24 5.14 -31.42
C VAL A 1174 0.31 4.45 -32.64
N ASN A 1175 1.38 5.00 -33.20
CA ASN A 1175 2.23 4.30 -34.15
C ASN A 1175 3.21 3.43 -33.37
N ILE A 1176 3.28 2.15 -33.71
CA ILE A 1176 4.28 1.22 -33.17
C ILE A 1176 5.18 0.80 -34.32
N VAL A 1177 6.49 0.97 -34.13
CA VAL A 1177 7.54 0.41 -34.98
C VAL A 1177 8.43 -0.48 -34.12
N THR A 1178 8.70 -1.69 -34.59
CA THR A 1178 9.63 -2.64 -33.97
C THR A 1178 10.37 -3.40 -35.08
N PRO A 1179 11.66 -3.74 -34.91
CA PRO A 1179 12.43 -4.44 -35.94
C PRO A 1179 12.14 -5.96 -35.96
N TYR A 1180 10.91 -6.38 -35.61
CA TYR A 1180 10.54 -7.77 -35.40
C TYR A 1180 9.10 -8.03 -35.89
N LYS A 1181 8.94 -8.79 -36.98
CA LYS A 1181 7.62 -9.24 -37.45
C LYS A 1181 7.00 -10.25 -36.48
N GLY A 1182 5.70 -10.16 -36.22
CA GLY A 1182 4.98 -11.15 -35.41
C GLY A 1182 3.59 -10.74 -34.94
N ASN A 1183 2.96 -11.62 -34.15
CA ASN A 1183 1.72 -11.32 -33.44
C ASN A 1183 2.05 -10.71 -32.08
N TYR A 1184 1.45 -9.57 -31.77
CA TYR A 1184 1.65 -8.78 -30.56
C TYR A 1184 0.35 -8.64 -29.76
N ILE A 1185 0.52 -8.47 -28.45
CA ILE A 1185 -0.56 -8.23 -27.50
C ILE A 1185 -0.29 -6.99 -26.66
N ILE A 1186 -1.33 -6.31 -26.21
CA ILE A 1186 -1.28 -5.40 -25.06
C ILE A 1186 -1.90 -6.10 -23.87
N ALA A 1187 -1.19 -6.08 -22.73
CA ALA A 1187 -1.63 -6.64 -21.47
C ALA A 1187 -1.71 -5.58 -20.35
N ASP A 1188 -2.58 -5.78 -19.36
CA ASP A 1188 -2.58 -5.00 -18.11
C ASP A 1188 -1.38 -5.33 -17.20
N ILE A 1189 -1.22 -4.58 -16.10
CA ILE A 1189 -0.14 -4.78 -15.12
C ILE A 1189 -0.11 -6.18 -14.48
N LEU A 1190 -1.21 -6.95 -14.54
CA LEU A 1190 -1.29 -8.33 -14.05
C LEU A 1190 -1.29 -9.34 -15.22
N GLY A 1191 -0.77 -8.94 -16.38
CA GLY A 1191 -0.41 -9.83 -17.50
C GLY A 1191 -1.55 -10.21 -18.47
N LYS A 1192 -2.80 -9.86 -18.16
CA LYS A 1192 -3.99 -10.24 -18.94
C LYS A 1192 -4.08 -9.45 -20.25
N THR A 1193 -4.15 -10.18 -21.38
CA THR A 1193 -4.34 -9.61 -22.72
C THR A 1193 -5.65 -8.83 -22.85
N LEU A 1194 -5.54 -7.62 -23.38
CA LEU A 1194 -6.64 -6.67 -23.63
C LEU A 1194 -6.88 -6.45 -25.13
N LYS A 1195 -5.81 -6.46 -25.93
CA LYS A 1195 -5.86 -6.36 -27.40
C LYS A 1195 -4.76 -7.22 -28.03
N SER A 1196 -5.04 -7.79 -29.20
CA SER A 1196 -4.06 -8.48 -30.05
C SER A 1196 -4.01 -7.81 -31.42
N PHE A 1197 -2.84 -7.80 -32.06
CA PHE A 1197 -2.56 -7.13 -33.33
C PHE A 1197 -1.28 -7.71 -33.94
N ASN A 1198 -1.15 -7.76 -35.26
CA ASN A 1198 0.12 -8.11 -35.89
C ASN A 1198 0.96 -6.86 -36.12
N LEU A 1199 2.29 -7.01 -36.10
CA LEU A 1199 3.25 -6.01 -36.55
C LEU A 1199 4.11 -6.63 -37.66
N ASP A 1200 4.34 -5.87 -38.72
CA ASP A 1200 5.36 -6.16 -39.72
C ASP A 1200 6.68 -5.46 -39.37
N GLU A 1201 7.79 -6.08 -39.76
CA GLU A 1201 9.14 -5.64 -39.37
C GLU A 1201 9.46 -4.25 -39.92
N ASN A 1202 9.82 -3.33 -39.01
CA ASN A 1202 10.14 -1.93 -39.28
C ASN A 1202 9.03 -1.09 -39.97
N ILE A 1203 7.81 -1.62 -40.11
CA ILE A 1203 6.66 -0.90 -40.67
C ILE A 1203 5.89 -0.17 -39.56
N VAL A 1204 5.51 1.09 -39.83
CA VAL A 1204 4.62 1.87 -38.96
C VAL A 1204 3.23 1.24 -38.96
N THR A 1205 2.86 0.61 -37.84
CA THR A 1205 1.51 0.08 -37.64
C THR A 1205 0.76 0.96 -36.63
N VAL A 1206 -0.40 1.47 -37.03
CA VAL A 1206 -1.23 2.34 -36.18
C VAL A 1206 -2.18 1.49 -35.33
N LEU A 1207 -2.20 1.71 -34.01
CA LEU A 1207 -2.96 0.91 -33.07
C LEU A 1207 -3.89 1.77 -32.21
N ASN A 1208 -5.19 1.53 -32.34
CA ASN A 1208 -6.22 2.15 -31.49
C ASN A 1208 -6.23 1.55 -30.06
N LEU A 1209 -6.16 2.42 -29.06
CA LEU A 1209 -6.14 2.23 -27.62
C LEU A 1209 -7.26 3.04 -26.91
N GLU A 1210 -8.22 3.58 -27.65
CA GLU A 1210 -9.32 4.40 -27.09
C GLU A 1210 -10.15 3.62 -26.06
N ASN A 1211 -10.25 2.30 -26.24
CA ASN A 1211 -10.94 1.38 -25.33
C ASN A 1211 -10.11 0.88 -24.12
N LEU A 1212 -8.88 1.39 -23.92
CA LEU A 1212 -8.07 1.12 -22.72
C LEU A 1212 -8.08 2.34 -21.80
N SER A 1213 -8.43 2.19 -20.53
CA SER A 1213 -8.44 3.29 -19.56
C SER A 1213 -7.03 3.82 -19.26
N ASP A 1214 -6.92 4.91 -18.52
CA ASP A 1214 -5.65 5.34 -17.92
C ASP A 1214 -5.00 4.21 -17.12
N GLY A 1215 -3.67 4.09 -17.25
CA GLY A 1215 -2.92 3.04 -16.57
C GLY A 1215 -1.60 2.68 -17.23
N THR A 1216 -0.86 1.79 -16.56
CA THR A 1216 0.29 1.10 -17.14
C THR A 1216 -0.17 -0.17 -17.83
N TYR A 1217 0.34 -0.39 -19.04
CA TYR A 1217 0.12 -1.57 -19.86
C TYR A 1217 1.48 -2.05 -20.41
N PHE A 1218 1.46 -3.22 -21.05
CA PHE A 1218 2.65 -3.82 -21.63
C PHE A 1218 2.37 -4.38 -23.02
N ILE A 1219 3.09 -3.89 -24.03
CA ILE A 1219 3.12 -4.51 -25.36
C ILE A 1219 4.07 -5.71 -25.29
N LYS A 1220 3.64 -6.89 -25.78
CA LYS A 1220 4.43 -8.12 -25.79
C LYS A 1220 4.32 -8.84 -27.14
N ASN A 1221 5.41 -9.40 -27.66
CA ASN A 1221 5.34 -10.35 -28.78
C ASN A 1221 4.84 -11.71 -28.24
N ASN A 1222 3.83 -12.29 -28.88
CA ASN A 1222 3.21 -13.57 -28.54
C ASN A 1222 3.75 -14.73 -29.41
N SER A 1223 4.84 -14.51 -30.13
CA SER A 1223 5.44 -15.43 -31.10
C SER A 1223 6.87 -15.82 -30.69
N ASN A 1224 7.21 -17.10 -30.77
CA ASN A 1224 8.58 -17.62 -30.81
C ASN A 1224 9.47 -17.41 -29.56
N ASN A 1225 8.99 -17.75 -28.36
CA ASN A 1225 9.77 -18.01 -27.12
C ASN A 1225 10.80 -16.96 -26.63
N LYS A 1226 10.82 -15.74 -27.19
CA LYS A 1226 11.64 -14.62 -26.72
C LYS A 1226 10.72 -13.42 -26.44
N ILE A 1227 10.12 -13.39 -25.25
CA ILE A 1227 9.00 -12.49 -24.90
C ILE A 1227 9.47 -11.03 -24.71
N LYS A 1228 9.74 -10.35 -25.82
CA LYS A 1228 10.02 -8.90 -25.84
C LYS A 1228 8.83 -8.15 -25.25
N THR A 1229 9.06 -7.33 -24.23
CA THR A 1229 8.03 -6.63 -23.45
C THR A 1229 8.38 -5.15 -23.30
N GLN A 1230 7.50 -4.24 -23.73
CA GLN A 1230 7.65 -2.80 -23.58
C GLN A 1230 6.56 -2.21 -22.69
N LYS A 1231 6.94 -1.33 -21.74
CA LYS A 1231 5.99 -0.57 -20.91
C LYS A 1231 5.31 0.51 -21.76
N LEU A 1232 4.00 0.56 -21.69
CA LEU A 1232 3.12 1.52 -22.37
C LEU A 1232 2.28 2.22 -21.30
N ILE A 1233 2.47 3.52 -21.08
CA ILE A 1233 1.66 4.29 -20.12
C ILE A 1233 0.61 5.04 -20.91
N ILE A 1234 -0.66 4.70 -20.71
CA ILE A 1234 -1.81 5.41 -21.26
C ILE A 1234 -2.26 6.42 -20.21
N LYS A 1235 -2.39 7.67 -20.62
CA LYS A 1235 -2.89 8.77 -19.78
C LYS A 1235 -3.63 9.77 -20.65
N LYS A 1236 -4.95 9.80 -20.58
CA LYS A 1236 -5.84 10.51 -21.50
C LYS A 1236 -6.10 11.95 -21.10
#